data_AF-A0A4Z1EHV6-F1
#
_entry.id   AF-A0A4Z1EHV6-F1
#
_cell.length_a   1.000
_cell.length_b   1.000
_cell.length_c   1.000
_cell.angle_alpha   90.00
_cell.angle_beta   90.00
_cell.angle_gamma   90.00
#
_symmetry.space_group_name_H-M   'P 1'
#
loop_
_entity.id
_entity.type
_entity.pdbx_description
1 polymer ?
#
loop_
_entity_poly.entity_id
_entity_poly.type
_entity_poly.pdbx_seq_one_letter_code
_entity_poly.pdbx_strand_id
1 'polypeptide(L)'
;MQAPHPKNKFDYTEKILEIIRGQDVTDESVVQKIRDIFVQIDKDVDAEGTNLIDEFEKAIKEEKRAEAIAEAEMKAESAEAKERREARAERRLTHEDTEAAVEILRAIHQTTAPLRHNKWRKPNAGFTNKNIRIIGKIGEGGFGAVYLIENIETKVQYAMKTQLIRENDDEPMMTPPAWRGAKTPPVTPSSEASKKSAKAMKERHLMTKRFNETKCYLQYIRSSHPSICNLEAFFDLEQPEDNGHCHIFEYCDWGNLENIVTQYYDRPRWGTGEPEGSIWAHKPENMPRLYKHAAIPEAFIWHVYMQTMEALSFLHGDHELNKKKEFHQRNQVICLDIKLDNIFLKNSGKPNTYPIVKIGDFGEATYVPYGEQRWHDTGNTVCRAPEEPYLSAKYDVWCVGMSLYILSHSGRRPKRPEVDGKADIKEKPNWGLCDPHLSKVLANELEKPREMDVEKRWTAAQILDHIRPIAEETIRLTYRRLQNWARPELQVTFEEGIIERVEGGEALSEISESDNNDDDDDSDDSDDSDDDDSGDEIVNQAEEQQAKEQQNERLRRQQEDELRKQREEELKRRQEDELRKQREEELRRQQEDELRKQREEELKRGREEELKRQREEGQVGESPSYAPPQKKRLIRYRKLRAYRQGAVAAGSRIGV
;
A
#
# COMPACT_ATOMS: atom_id res chain seq x y z
N MET A 1 -31.55 -8.98 -85.05
CA MET A 1 -30.41 -8.60 -84.20
C MET A 1 -30.50 -7.12 -83.90
N GLN A 2 -30.23 -6.72 -82.66
CA GLN A 2 -30.11 -5.30 -82.29
C GLN A 2 -28.83 -4.72 -82.93
N ALA A 3 -28.78 -3.39 -83.11
CA ALA A 3 -27.60 -2.72 -83.65
C ALA A 3 -26.44 -2.79 -82.63
N PRO A 4 -25.18 -2.99 -83.07
CA PRO A 4 -24.04 -3.03 -82.17
C PRO A 4 -23.90 -1.72 -81.39
N HIS A 5 -23.66 -1.81 -80.08
CA HIS A 5 -23.56 -0.70 -79.16
C HIS A 5 -22.09 -0.24 -79.01
N PRO A 6 -21.72 0.97 -79.48
CA PRO A 6 -20.32 1.37 -79.65
C PRO A 6 -19.53 1.56 -78.35
N LYS A 7 -20.20 1.53 -77.19
CA LYS A 7 -19.57 1.64 -75.86
C LYS A 7 -19.48 0.31 -75.10
N ASN A 8 -20.09 -0.76 -75.61
CA ASN A 8 -20.00 -2.07 -74.96
C ASN A 8 -18.78 -2.80 -75.51
N LYS A 9 -17.72 -2.91 -74.71
CA LYS A 9 -16.47 -3.58 -75.11
C LYS A 9 -16.64 -5.08 -75.34
N PHE A 10 -17.73 -5.67 -74.84
CA PHE A 10 -18.09 -7.08 -75.03
C PHE A 10 -19.11 -7.29 -76.15
N ASP A 11 -19.39 -6.27 -76.98
CA ASP A 11 -20.29 -6.42 -78.11
C ASP A 11 -19.58 -7.05 -79.31
N TYR A 12 -19.78 -8.36 -79.47
CA TYR A 12 -19.23 -9.14 -80.58
C TYR A 12 -20.23 -9.34 -81.73
N THR A 13 -21.30 -8.54 -81.78
CA THR A 13 -22.38 -8.68 -82.77
C THR A 13 -21.86 -8.65 -84.22
N GLU A 14 -20.87 -7.81 -84.54
CA GLU A 14 -20.27 -7.78 -85.88
C GLU A 14 -19.54 -9.08 -86.24
N LYS A 15 -18.80 -9.69 -85.30
CA LYS A 15 -18.09 -10.96 -85.54
C LYS A 15 -19.07 -12.12 -85.71
N ILE A 16 -20.16 -12.14 -84.93
CA ILE A 16 -21.22 -13.14 -85.06
C ILE A 16 -21.93 -12.99 -86.42
N LEU A 17 -22.21 -11.76 -86.84
CA LEU A 17 -22.80 -11.46 -88.16
C LEU A 17 -21.90 -11.89 -89.32
N GLU A 18 -20.59 -11.73 -89.19
CA GLU A 18 -19.60 -12.15 -90.19
C GLU A 18 -19.57 -13.68 -90.33
N ILE A 19 -19.66 -14.41 -89.22
CA ILE A 19 -19.70 -15.88 -89.22
C ILE A 19 -20.98 -16.42 -89.88
N ILE A 20 -22.13 -15.76 -89.68
CA ILE A 20 -23.43 -16.25 -90.16
C ILE A 20 -23.70 -15.82 -91.62
N ARG A 21 -22.99 -14.81 -92.15
CA ARG A 21 -23.27 -14.26 -93.50
C ARG A 21 -23.07 -15.30 -94.60
N GLY A 22 -24.19 -15.77 -95.16
CA GLY A 22 -24.21 -16.69 -96.30
C GLY A 22 -23.94 -18.16 -95.96
N GLN A 23 -23.94 -18.53 -94.68
CA GLN A 23 -23.74 -19.89 -94.20
C GLN A 23 -25.02 -20.45 -93.55
N ASP A 24 -25.26 -21.77 -93.69
CA ASP A 24 -26.39 -22.42 -93.04
C ASP A 24 -26.11 -22.59 -91.55
N VAL A 25 -27.01 -22.06 -90.72
CA VAL A 25 -26.79 -21.94 -89.27
C VAL A 25 -26.90 -23.30 -88.56
N THR A 26 -27.36 -24.34 -89.26
CA THR A 26 -27.35 -25.73 -88.78
C THR A 26 -26.02 -26.45 -89.02
N ASP A 27 -25.04 -25.82 -89.69
CA ASP A 27 -23.70 -26.36 -89.83
C ASP A 27 -22.96 -26.32 -88.48
N GLU A 28 -22.53 -27.50 -88.03
CA GLU A 28 -21.85 -27.70 -86.75
C GLU A 28 -20.56 -26.87 -86.63
N SER A 29 -19.90 -26.58 -87.76
CA SER A 29 -18.73 -25.69 -87.81
C SER A 29 -19.07 -24.24 -87.45
N VAL A 30 -20.23 -23.75 -87.88
CA VAL A 30 -20.70 -22.38 -87.60
C VAL A 30 -21.11 -22.25 -86.14
N VAL A 31 -21.81 -23.25 -85.62
CA VAL A 31 -22.20 -23.33 -84.20
C VAL A 31 -20.98 -23.33 -83.29
N GLN A 32 -19.93 -24.07 -83.65
CA GLN A 32 -18.69 -24.12 -82.85
C GLN A 32 -17.98 -22.76 -82.82
N LYS A 33 -17.87 -22.06 -83.96
CA LYS A 33 -17.25 -20.72 -84.00
C LYS A 33 -18.01 -19.69 -83.17
N ILE A 34 -19.35 -19.77 -83.15
CA ILE A 34 -20.17 -18.89 -82.30
C ILE A 34 -19.97 -19.23 -80.82
N ARG A 35 -19.90 -20.52 -80.45
CA ARG A 35 -19.57 -20.92 -79.06
C ARG A 35 -18.20 -20.40 -78.63
N ASP A 36 -17.20 -20.46 -79.50
CA ASP A 36 -15.85 -19.97 -79.19
C ASP A 36 -15.86 -18.45 -78.91
N ILE A 37 -16.72 -17.67 -79.57
CA ILE A 37 -16.92 -16.25 -79.26
C ILE A 37 -17.54 -16.07 -77.87
N PHE A 38 -18.57 -16.84 -77.52
CA PHE A 38 -19.16 -16.76 -76.18
C PHE A 38 -18.17 -17.15 -75.08
N VAL A 39 -17.35 -18.17 -75.30
CA VAL A 39 -16.25 -18.53 -74.38
C VAL A 39 -15.23 -17.39 -74.23
N GLN A 40 -14.97 -16.65 -75.31
CA GLN A 40 -14.09 -15.48 -75.23
C GLN A 40 -14.75 -14.32 -74.46
N ILE A 41 -16.04 -14.08 -74.66
CA ILE A 41 -16.81 -13.08 -73.90
C ILE A 41 -16.75 -13.39 -72.41
N ASP A 42 -17.03 -14.63 -72.02
CA ASP A 42 -17.01 -15.04 -70.61
C ASP A 42 -15.62 -14.82 -70.00
N LYS A 43 -14.55 -15.16 -70.72
CA LYS A 43 -13.16 -14.91 -70.27
C LYS A 43 -12.85 -13.43 -70.11
N ASP A 44 -13.30 -12.59 -71.03
CA ASP A 44 -13.03 -11.15 -70.98
C ASP A 44 -13.80 -10.49 -69.83
N VAL A 45 -15.05 -10.90 -69.60
CA VAL A 45 -15.88 -10.42 -68.49
C VAL A 45 -15.31 -10.86 -67.15
N ASP A 46 -14.89 -12.12 -67.02
CA ASP A 46 -14.26 -12.63 -65.80
C ASP A 46 -12.96 -11.88 -65.49
N ALA A 47 -12.12 -11.61 -66.50
CA ALA A 47 -10.86 -10.90 -66.33
C ALA A 47 -11.05 -9.44 -65.87
N GLU A 48 -12.01 -8.71 -66.44
CA GLU A 48 -12.30 -7.32 -66.03
C GLU A 48 -12.95 -7.30 -64.64
N GLY A 49 -13.83 -8.27 -64.33
CA GLY A 49 -14.39 -8.45 -63.00
C GLY A 49 -13.33 -8.70 -61.93
N THR A 50 -12.34 -9.56 -62.20
CA THR A 50 -11.24 -9.82 -61.26
C THR A 50 -10.33 -8.61 -61.07
N ASN A 51 -10.01 -7.86 -62.13
CA ASN A 51 -9.16 -6.67 -62.01
C ASN A 51 -9.83 -5.56 -61.17
N LEU A 52 -11.14 -5.35 -61.35
CA LEU A 52 -11.89 -4.38 -60.55
C LEU A 52 -11.93 -4.79 -59.07
N ILE A 53 -12.14 -6.08 -58.77
CA ILE A 53 -12.13 -6.58 -57.39
C ILE A 53 -10.74 -6.39 -56.76
N ASP A 54 -9.67 -6.73 -57.48
CA ASP A 54 -8.29 -6.56 -57.00
C ASP A 54 -7.95 -5.07 -56.72
N GLU A 55 -8.41 -4.15 -57.57
CA GLU A 55 -8.25 -2.70 -57.36
C GLU A 55 -9.03 -2.20 -56.14
N PHE A 56 -10.28 -2.64 -55.96
CA PHE A 56 -11.08 -2.31 -54.78
C PHE A 56 -10.47 -2.88 -53.49
N GLU A 57 -10.00 -4.13 -53.50
CA GLU A 57 -9.34 -4.74 -52.35
C GLU A 57 -8.05 -4.02 -51.97
N LYS A 58 -7.28 -3.56 -52.97
CA LYS A 58 -6.07 -2.77 -52.75
C LYS A 58 -6.40 -1.42 -52.10
N ALA A 59 -7.42 -0.71 -52.59
CA ALA A 59 -7.86 0.56 -52.03
C ALA A 59 -8.31 0.42 -50.56
N ILE A 60 -9.13 -0.59 -50.25
CA ILE A 60 -9.58 -0.88 -48.87
C ILE A 60 -8.39 -1.19 -47.95
N LYS A 61 -7.37 -1.89 -48.46
CA LYS A 61 -6.17 -2.23 -47.68
C LYS A 61 -5.29 -1.01 -47.42
N GLU A 62 -5.22 -0.07 -48.36
CA GLU A 62 -4.49 1.20 -48.20
C GLU A 62 -5.20 2.12 -47.21
N GLU A 63 -6.54 2.24 -47.29
CA GLU A 63 -7.36 3.01 -46.34
C GLU A 63 -7.22 2.47 -44.91
N LYS A 64 -7.36 1.15 -44.70
CA LYS A 64 -7.15 0.52 -43.39
C LYS A 64 -5.74 0.70 -42.85
N ARG A 65 -4.73 0.79 -43.71
CA ARG A 65 -3.35 1.10 -43.30
C ARG A 65 -3.22 2.54 -42.86
N ALA A 66 -3.83 3.49 -43.58
CA ALA A 66 -3.83 4.90 -43.22
C ALA A 66 -4.56 5.14 -41.89
N GLU A 67 -5.72 4.52 -41.68
CA GLU A 67 -6.45 4.55 -40.41
C GLU A 67 -5.62 3.98 -39.25
N ALA A 68 -4.94 2.84 -39.47
CA ALA A 68 -4.09 2.23 -38.45
C ALA A 68 -2.86 3.09 -38.10
N ILE A 69 -2.29 3.82 -39.07
CA ILE A 69 -1.19 4.76 -38.84
C ILE A 69 -1.69 5.95 -38.03
N ALA A 70 -2.82 6.57 -38.42
CA ALA A 70 -3.40 7.70 -37.71
C ALA A 70 -3.81 7.34 -36.26
N GLU A 71 -4.38 6.15 -36.06
CA GLU A 71 -4.71 5.64 -34.71
C GLU A 71 -3.45 5.41 -33.88
N ALA A 72 -2.36 4.93 -34.49
CA ALA A 72 -1.08 4.75 -33.81
C ALA A 72 -0.43 6.08 -33.42
N GLU A 73 -0.50 7.11 -34.28
CA GLU A 73 0.01 8.46 -34.02
C GLU A 73 -0.74 9.13 -32.87
N MET A 74 -2.09 9.10 -32.88
CA MET A 74 -2.89 9.64 -31.77
C MET A 74 -2.61 8.92 -30.43
N LYS A 75 -2.40 7.59 -30.47
CA LYS A 75 -2.03 6.84 -29.27
C LYS A 75 -0.63 7.19 -28.77
N ALA A 76 0.31 7.46 -29.67
CA ALA A 76 1.66 7.88 -29.32
C ALA A 76 1.67 9.28 -28.68
N GLU A 77 0.96 10.24 -29.27
CA GLU A 77 0.82 11.60 -28.74
C GLU A 77 0.13 11.60 -27.36
N SER A 78 -0.93 10.80 -27.20
CA SER A 78 -1.58 10.62 -25.90
C SER A 78 -0.68 9.97 -24.85
N ALA A 79 0.19 9.04 -25.24
CA ALA A 79 1.17 8.42 -24.36
C ALA A 79 2.25 9.43 -23.94
N GLU A 80 2.74 10.26 -24.87
CA GLU A 80 3.73 11.30 -24.59
C GLU A 80 3.17 12.40 -23.67
N ALA A 81 1.95 12.87 -23.93
CA ALA A 81 1.27 13.84 -23.05
C ALA A 81 1.06 13.27 -21.64
N LYS A 82 0.75 11.98 -21.53
CA LYS A 82 0.64 11.27 -20.25
C LYS A 82 2.00 11.21 -19.54
N GLU A 83 3.06 10.86 -20.24
CA GLU A 83 4.43 10.79 -19.71
C GLU A 83 4.90 12.17 -19.22
N ARG A 84 4.67 13.24 -19.98
CA ARG A 84 4.96 14.63 -19.57
C ARG A 84 4.21 15.02 -18.30
N ARG A 85 2.93 14.63 -18.19
CA ARG A 85 2.11 14.89 -16.99
C ARG A 85 2.62 14.11 -15.77
N GLU A 86 3.00 12.86 -15.95
CA GLU A 86 3.59 12.01 -14.90
C GLU A 86 4.93 12.59 -14.43
N ALA A 87 5.82 12.98 -15.34
CA ALA A 87 7.08 13.63 -15.03
C ALA A 87 6.89 14.96 -14.27
N ARG A 88 5.90 15.79 -14.65
CA ARG A 88 5.59 17.03 -13.93
C ARG A 88 5.07 16.77 -12.52
N ALA A 89 4.27 15.72 -12.34
CA ALA A 89 3.78 15.31 -11.01
C ALA A 89 4.92 14.78 -10.13
N GLU A 90 5.83 13.98 -10.67
CA GLU A 90 7.02 13.49 -9.96
C GLU A 90 7.95 14.63 -9.54
N ARG A 91 8.17 15.62 -10.41
CA ARG A 91 8.94 16.83 -10.08
C ARG A 91 8.31 17.62 -8.93
N ARG A 92 6.98 17.82 -8.96
CA ARG A 92 6.25 18.49 -7.86
C ARG A 92 6.41 17.75 -6.53
N LEU A 93 6.25 16.43 -6.54
CA LEU A 93 6.43 15.62 -5.33
C LEU A 93 7.87 15.72 -4.79
N THR A 94 8.85 15.67 -5.67
CA THR A 94 10.27 15.84 -5.30
C THR A 94 10.54 17.22 -4.71
N HIS A 95 9.92 18.27 -5.24
CA HIS A 95 9.99 19.62 -4.70
C HIS A 95 9.43 19.71 -3.28
N GLU A 96 8.21 19.20 -3.06
CA GLU A 96 7.57 19.15 -1.74
C GLU A 96 8.43 18.38 -0.71
N ASP A 97 8.99 17.23 -1.12
CA ASP A 97 9.88 16.44 -0.26
C ASP A 97 11.21 17.15 0.03
N THR A 98 11.71 17.94 -0.91
CA THR A 98 12.92 18.77 -0.73
C THR A 98 12.66 19.88 0.28
N GLU A 99 11.52 20.58 0.17
CA GLU A 99 11.08 21.60 1.13
C GLU A 99 10.99 21.03 2.54
N ALA A 100 10.27 19.91 2.70
CA ALA A 100 10.12 19.25 3.99
C ALA A 100 11.47 18.84 4.60
N ALA A 101 12.41 18.33 3.78
CA ALA A 101 13.75 17.98 4.22
C ALA A 101 14.56 19.20 4.67
N VAL A 102 14.48 20.32 3.94
CA VAL A 102 15.13 21.60 4.30
C VAL A 102 14.58 22.14 5.62
N GLU A 103 13.25 22.12 5.81
CA GLU A 103 12.64 22.57 7.07
C GLU A 103 13.09 21.74 8.26
N ILE A 104 13.18 20.41 8.09
CA ILE A 104 13.71 19.51 9.12
C ILE A 104 15.17 19.86 9.41
N LEU A 105 16.01 20.07 8.39
CA LEU A 105 17.42 20.40 8.59
C LEU A 105 17.60 21.75 9.30
N ARG A 106 16.84 22.78 8.89
CA ARG A 106 16.80 24.07 9.57
C ARG A 106 16.42 23.92 11.04
N ALA A 107 15.40 23.12 11.33
CA ALA A 107 14.98 22.84 12.70
C ALA A 107 16.08 22.11 13.50
N ILE A 108 16.81 21.17 12.90
CA ILE A 108 17.97 20.51 13.54
C ILE A 108 19.07 21.53 13.87
N HIS A 109 19.41 22.41 12.93
CA HIS A 109 20.46 23.41 13.13
C HIS A 109 20.09 24.48 14.15
N GLN A 110 18.82 24.84 14.23
CA GLN A 110 18.31 25.87 15.14
C GLN A 110 17.96 25.32 16.53
N THR A 111 17.67 24.01 16.65
CA THR A 111 17.25 23.46 17.94
C THR A 111 18.35 23.58 18.98
N THR A 112 17.95 24.04 20.17
CA THR A 112 18.84 24.10 21.34
C THR A 112 18.85 22.78 22.11
N ALA A 113 17.90 21.89 21.81
CA ALA A 113 17.80 20.58 22.42
C ALA A 113 19.06 19.74 22.11
N PRO A 114 19.66 19.09 23.12
CA PRO A 114 20.86 18.31 22.90
C PRO A 114 20.53 17.03 22.12
N LEU A 115 21.31 16.77 21.07
CA LEU A 115 21.32 15.47 20.42
C LEU A 115 21.84 14.41 21.39
N ARG A 116 21.05 13.37 21.63
CA ARG A 116 21.37 12.33 22.62
C ARG A 116 21.80 11.06 21.90
N HIS A 117 22.95 10.55 22.30
CA HIS A 117 23.47 9.29 21.78
C HIS A 117 22.95 8.10 22.58
N ASN A 118 22.79 6.96 21.92
CA ASN A 118 22.58 5.71 22.62
C ASN A 118 23.86 5.33 23.38
N LYS A 119 23.82 5.52 24.71
CA LYS A 119 24.96 5.27 25.62
C LYS A 119 25.56 3.86 25.56
N TRP A 120 24.82 2.88 25.05
CA TRP A 120 25.28 1.50 24.94
C TRP A 120 26.09 1.25 23.66
N ARG A 121 26.06 2.19 22.71
CA ARG A 121 26.72 2.09 21.40
C ARG A 121 28.15 2.60 21.49
N LYS A 122 29.09 1.75 21.07
CA LYS A 122 30.52 2.06 21.04
C LYS A 122 31.15 1.53 19.74
N PRO A 123 31.92 2.36 19.00
CA PRO A 123 32.11 3.80 19.21
C PRO A 123 30.80 4.57 19.06
N ASN A 124 30.73 5.77 19.63
CA ASN A 124 29.62 6.68 19.40
C ASN A 124 29.62 7.08 17.91
N ALA A 125 28.46 7.12 17.27
CA ALA A 125 28.28 7.59 15.89
C ALA A 125 28.71 9.05 15.65
N GLY A 126 28.96 9.84 16.70
CA GLY A 126 29.60 11.15 16.59
C GLY A 126 28.70 12.25 16.02
N PHE A 127 27.39 12.04 16.00
CA PHE A 127 26.42 13.05 15.58
C PHE A 127 26.45 14.32 16.43
N THR A 128 26.34 15.44 15.74
CA THR A 128 26.07 16.78 16.28
C THR A 128 24.99 17.41 15.41
N ASN A 129 24.39 18.51 15.86
CA ASN A 129 23.37 19.18 15.06
C ASN A 129 23.92 19.66 13.70
N LYS A 130 25.24 19.86 13.56
CA LYS A 130 25.88 20.43 12.36
C LYS A 130 26.44 19.42 11.37
N ASN A 131 26.50 18.14 11.73
CA ASN A 131 27.18 17.13 10.90
C ASN A 131 26.21 16.11 10.30
N ILE A 132 24.93 16.45 10.21
CA ILE A 132 23.89 15.66 9.56
C ILE A 132 23.65 16.24 8.16
N ARG A 133 23.80 15.39 7.14
CA ARG A 133 23.40 15.69 5.76
C ARG A 133 22.28 14.76 5.34
N ILE A 134 21.20 15.30 4.80
CA ILE A 134 20.08 14.51 4.26
C ILE A 134 20.40 14.19 2.78
N ILE A 135 20.35 12.92 2.40
CA ILE A 135 20.63 12.46 1.02
C ILE A 135 19.34 12.26 0.24
N GLY A 136 18.30 11.75 0.91
CA GLY A 136 17.08 11.33 0.23
C GLY A 136 16.02 10.85 1.20
N LYS A 137 14.80 10.68 0.71
CA LYS A 137 13.70 10.06 1.44
C LYS A 137 13.63 8.57 1.09
N ILE A 138 13.55 7.71 2.10
CA ILE A 138 13.50 6.25 1.95
C ILE A 138 12.15 5.64 2.37
N GLY A 139 11.31 6.40 3.06
CA GLY A 139 9.98 5.93 3.43
C GLY A 139 9.11 7.04 4.02
N GLU A 140 7.80 6.84 3.97
CA GLU A 140 6.80 7.68 4.61
C GLU A 140 5.72 6.80 5.24
N GLY A 141 5.23 7.20 6.40
CA GLY A 141 4.12 6.54 7.09
C GLY A 141 3.20 7.53 7.78
N GLY A 142 2.11 7.02 8.37
CA GLY A 142 1.07 7.87 8.98
C GLY A 142 1.53 8.79 10.12
N PHE A 143 2.72 8.58 10.67
CA PHE A 143 3.26 9.37 11.78
C PHE A 143 4.52 10.18 11.42
N GLY A 144 4.99 10.12 10.17
CA GLY A 144 6.17 10.87 9.72
C GLY A 144 6.95 10.19 8.60
N ALA A 145 8.18 10.62 8.37
CA ALA A 145 9.00 10.19 7.24
C ALA A 145 10.34 9.58 7.70
N VAL A 146 10.99 8.83 6.83
CA VAL A 146 12.31 8.28 7.05
C VAL A 146 13.25 8.76 5.96
N TYR A 147 14.34 9.39 6.37
CA TYR A 147 15.36 9.94 5.50
C TYR A 147 16.64 9.11 5.56
N LEU A 148 17.29 8.93 4.41
CA LEU A 148 18.68 8.53 4.35
C LEU A 148 19.53 9.75 4.69
N ILE A 149 20.36 9.62 5.72
CA ILE A 149 21.28 10.67 6.14
C ILE A 149 22.72 10.17 6.12
N GLU A 150 23.66 11.09 6.04
CA GLU A 150 25.08 10.84 6.19
C GLU A 150 25.65 11.73 7.29
N ASN A 151 26.50 11.15 8.12
CA ASN A 151 27.35 11.93 9.00
C ASN A 151 28.51 12.52 8.17
N ILE A 152 28.56 13.86 8.03
CA ILE A 152 29.47 14.56 7.11
C ILE A 152 30.94 14.29 7.44
N GLU A 153 31.28 14.12 8.72
CA GLU A 153 32.65 13.89 9.20
C GLU A 153 33.12 12.46 8.95
N THR A 154 32.26 11.48 9.23
CA THR A 154 32.61 10.05 9.17
C THR A 154 32.28 9.40 7.83
N LYS A 155 31.44 10.03 7.00
CA LYS A 155 30.90 9.51 5.73
C LYS A 155 30.10 8.22 5.88
N VAL A 156 29.61 7.93 7.08
CA VAL A 156 28.75 6.77 7.35
C VAL A 156 27.29 7.17 7.17
N GLN A 157 26.53 6.29 6.50
CA GLN A 157 25.10 6.46 6.25
C GLN A 157 24.23 5.85 7.36
N TYR A 158 23.12 6.52 7.65
CA TYR A 158 22.15 6.19 8.69
C TYR A 158 20.72 6.45 8.21
N ALA A 159 19.73 5.88 8.89
CA ALA A 159 18.32 6.16 8.64
C ALA A 159 17.77 7.07 9.74
N MET A 160 17.25 8.24 9.39
CA MET A 160 16.62 9.17 10.33
C MET A 160 15.11 9.12 10.19
N LYS A 161 14.43 8.58 11.20
CA LYS A 161 12.96 8.55 11.30
C LYS A 161 12.49 9.82 12.01
N THR A 162 11.66 10.60 11.34
CA THR A 162 10.96 11.74 11.92
C THR A 162 9.56 11.32 12.33
N GLN A 163 9.12 11.76 13.50
CA GLN A 163 7.76 11.56 13.99
C GLN A 163 7.16 12.94 14.25
N LEU A 164 6.25 13.39 13.39
CA LEU A 164 5.58 14.71 13.44
C LEU A 164 4.08 14.49 13.68
N ILE A 165 3.40 15.37 14.43
CA ILE A 165 1.94 15.27 14.63
C ILE A 165 1.23 15.71 13.34
N ARG A 166 0.40 14.84 12.74
CA ARG A 166 -0.52 15.20 11.64
C ARG A 166 -1.90 15.56 12.18
N GLU A 167 -2.50 16.62 11.62
CA GLU A 167 -3.79 17.18 12.06
C GLU A 167 -5.01 16.29 11.78
N ASN A 168 -4.96 15.39 10.78
CA ASN A 168 -6.17 14.73 10.24
C ASN A 168 -6.14 13.19 10.31
N ASP A 169 -6.31 12.57 11.50
CA ASP A 169 -6.88 11.19 11.53
C ASP A 169 -7.79 11.04 12.76
N ASP A 170 -9.07 10.75 12.52
CA ASP A 170 -10.18 10.82 13.47
C ASP A 170 -10.66 9.46 14.05
N GLU A 171 -9.85 8.38 13.99
CA GLU A 171 -10.31 7.09 14.53
C GLU A 171 -10.04 6.92 16.05
N PRO A 172 -11.07 6.61 16.86
CA PRO A 172 -10.90 6.37 18.30
C PRO A 172 -10.42 4.94 18.62
N MET A 173 -9.39 4.80 19.48
CA MET A 173 -8.92 3.52 20.02
C MET A 173 -9.89 2.93 21.07
N MET A 174 -10.00 1.59 21.10
CA MET A 174 -10.84 0.82 22.03
C MET A 174 -10.29 0.76 23.46
N THR A 175 -11.17 0.73 24.46
CA THR A 175 -10.81 0.62 25.89
C THR A 175 -10.51 -0.83 26.29
N PRO A 176 -9.43 -1.12 27.06
CA PRO A 176 -9.15 -2.47 27.54
C PRO A 176 -10.24 -3.01 28.50
N PRO A 177 -10.55 -4.33 28.48
CA PRO A 177 -11.51 -4.94 29.41
C PRO A 177 -10.99 -5.04 30.85
N ALA A 178 -11.91 -5.13 31.83
CA ALA A 178 -11.62 -5.01 33.27
C ALA A 178 -10.85 -6.19 33.92
N TRP A 179 -10.61 -7.30 33.20
CA TRP A 179 -9.88 -8.48 33.71
C TRP A 179 -8.40 -8.42 33.33
N ARG A 180 -7.52 -8.40 34.35
CA ARG A 180 -6.08 -8.10 34.22
C ARG A 180 -5.22 -9.33 33.92
N GLY A 181 -4.54 -9.32 32.77
CA GLY A 181 -3.22 -9.95 32.60
C GLY A 181 -2.16 -9.23 33.46
N ALA A 182 -0.88 -9.63 33.32
CA ALA A 182 0.27 -9.16 34.10
C ALA A 182 0.09 -7.80 34.80
N LYS A 183 0.21 -7.75 36.15
CA LYS A 183 0.05 -6.49 36.93
C LYS A 183 0.99 -5.43 36.36
N THR A 184 0.42 -4.39 35.75
CA THR A 184 1.14 -3.17 35.36
C THR A 184 1.85 -2.61 36.59
N PRO A 185 3.18 -2.41 36.58
CA PRO A 185 3.75 -1.42 37.47
C PRO A 185 3.22 -0.04 37.04
N PRO A 186 2.70 0.79 37.96
CA PRO A 186 2.19 2.11 37.62
C PRO A 186 3.36 2.95 37.14
N VAL A 187 3.37 3.32 35.85
CA VAL A 187 4.26 4.34 35.35
C VAL A 187 3.56 5.67 35.60
N THR A 188 3.94 6.33 36.70
CA THR A 188 3.54 7.65 37.22
C THR A 188 2.09 7.83 37.77
N PRO A 189 1.94 8.56 38.89
CA PRO A 189 0.64 8.92 39.47
C PRO A 189 0.12 10.21 38.83
N SER A 190 -0.59 10.12 37.72
CA SER A 190 -1.53 11.17 37.37
C SER A 190 -2.75 10.59 36.67
N SER A 191 -3.89 11.18 36.93
CA SER A 191 -5.23 10.81 36.49
C SER A 191 -5.36 10.79 34.96
N GLU A 192 -4.97 9.69 34.32
CA GLU A 192 -4.99 9.52 32.87
C GLU A 192 -6.34 9.08 32.30
N ALA A 193 -7.24 8.54 33.14
CA ALA A 193 -8.54 8.01 32.74
C ALA A 193 -9.63 9.07 32.46
N SER A 194 -9.31 10.37 32.46
CA SER A 194 -10.32 11.44 32.48
C SER A 194 -10.36 12.34 31.24
N LYS A 195 -9.60 12.07 30.17
CA LYS A 195 -9.54 12.98 28.99
C LYS A 195 -10.39 12.44 27.83
N LYS A 196 -11.28 13.30 27.28
CA LYS A 196 -12.41 12.92 26.42
C LYS A 196 -12.28 13.28 24.92
N SER A 197 -11.15 13.81 24.42
CA SER A 197 -11.01 14.13 22.99
C SER A 197 -10.09 13.17 22.25
N ALA A 198 -10.47 12.79 21.03
CA ALA A 198 -9.72 11.88 20.16
C ALA A 198 -8.32 12.43 19.83
N LYS A 199 -8.22 13.73 19.50
CA LYS A 199 -6.94 14.44 19.28
C LYS A 199 -5.97 14.30 20.47
N ALA A 200 -6.43 14.54 21.70
CA ALA A 200 -5.58 14.42 22.88
C ALA A 200 -5.18 12.96 23.19
N MET A 201 -6.00 11.97 22.82
CA MET A 201 -5.63 10.56 22.90
C MET A 201 -4.58 10.18 21.85
N LYS A 202 -4.70 10.70 20.62
CA LYS A 202 -3.75 10.48 19.52
C LYS A 202 -2.39 11.11 19.79
N GLU A 203 -2.34 12.38 20.21
CA GLU A 203 -1.11 13.07 20.61
C GLU A 203 -0.39 12.32 21.75
N ARG A 204 -1.17 11.83 22.72
CA ARG A 204 -0.65 10.96 23.78
C ARG A 204 -0.16 9.61 23.28
N HIS A 205 -0.84 9.00 22.31
CA HIS A 205 -0.42 7.74 21.72
C HIS A 205 0.88 7.91 20.94
N LEU A 206 1.03 8.97 20.12
CA LEU A 206 2.27 9.26 19.42
C LEU A 206 3.42 9.56 20.39
N MET A 207 3.18 10.36 21.43
CA MET A 207 4.19 10.58 22.47
C MET A 207 4.53 9.28 23.19
N THR A 208 3.53 8.45 23.49
CA THR A 208 3.77 7.13 24.07
C THR A 208 4.63 6.28 23.15
N LYS A 209 4.38 6.23 21.83
CA LYS A 209 5.22 5.52 20.85
C LYS A 209 6.65 6.06 20.82
N ARG A 210 6.82 7.38 20.72
CA ARG A 210 8.13 8.08 20.75
C ARG A 210 8.96 7.65 21.97
N PHE A 211 8.36 7.74 23.16
CA PHE A 211 9.01 7.38 24.41
C PHE A 211 9.21 5.87 24.54
N ASN A 212 8.27 5.06 24.08
CA ASN A 212 8.34 3.61 24.18
C ASN A 212 9.43 3.03 23.28
N GLU A 213 9.56 3.52 22.05
CA GLU A 213 10.61 3.13 21.10
C GLU A 213 12.00 3.43 21.70
N THR A 214 12.21 4.67 22.16
CA THR A 214 13.44 5.09 22.83
C THR A 214 13.73 4.24 24.08
N LYS A 215 12.71 4.00 24.91
CA LYS A 215 12.81 3.18 26.12
C LYS A 215 13.20 1.75 25.80
N CYS A 216 12.60 1.15 24.76
CA CYS A 216 12.89 -0.22 24.33
C CYS A 216 14.40 -0.37 24.07
N TYR A 217 14.96 0.53 23.25
CA TYR A 217 16.37 0.53 22.92
C TYR A 217 17.28 0.76 24.13
N LEU A 218 17.00 1.76 24.95
CA LEU A 218 17.91 2.14 26.04
C LEU A 218 17.82 1.23 27.28
N GLN A 219 16.67 0.59 27.53
CA GLN A 219 16.43 -0.19 28.75
C GLN A 219 16.41 -1.70 28.51
N TYR A 220 16.00 -2.18 27.34
CA TYR A 220 15.81 -3.61 27.12
C TYR A 220 16.79 -4.18 26.10
N ILE A 221 17.00 -3.48 24.98
CA ILE A 221 17.92 -3.91 23.90
C ILE A 221 19.38 -3.55 24.24
N ARG A 222 19.62 -2.38 24.85
CA ARG A 222 20.93 -1.89 25.32
C ARG A 222 22.04 -1.99 24.26
N SER A 223 23.07 -2.81 24.51
CA SER A 223 24.21 -3.07 23.63
C SER A 223 23.82 -3.77 22.33
N SER A 224 22.57 -4.24 22.26
CA SER A 224 21.89 -4.79 21.10
C SER A 224 22.31 -6.20 20.69
N HIS A 225 21.72 -6.65 19.59
CA HIS A 225 21.87 -7.94 18.94
C HIS A 225 22.21 -7.72 17.45
N PRO A 226 23.05 -8.57 16.81
CA PRO A 226 23.36 -8.43 15.38
C PRO A 226 22.12 -8.36 14.48
N SER A 227 21.10 -9.15 14.82
CA SER A 227 19.82 -9.26 14.09
C SER A 227 18.73 -8.27 14.56
N ILE A 228 19.11 -7.19 15.25
CA ILE A 228 18.22 -6.06 15.60
C ILE A 228 18.75 -4.79 14.94
N CYS A 229 17.85 -3.97 14.40
CA CYS A 229 18.17 -2.66 13.84
C CYS A 229 18.53 -1.70 14.98
N ASN A 230 19.68 -1.06 14.90
CA ASN A 230 20.25 -0.33 16.03
C ASN A 230 19.87 1.14 16.07
N LEU A 231 19.43 1.63 17.24
CA LEU A 231 19.33 3.05 17.54
C LEU A 231 20.70 3.64 17.91
N GLU A 232 21.17 4.63 17.16
CA GLU A 232 22.46 5.29 17.36
C GLU A 232 22.31 6.61 18.13
N ALA A 233 21.29 7.40 17.79
CA ALA A 233 20.99 8.67 18.43
C ALA A 233 19.51 9.03 18.34
N PHE A 234 19.07 9.99 19.14
CA PHE A 234 17.71 10.51 19.14
C PHE A 234 17.67 11.93 19.71
N PHE A 235 16.73 12.74 19.27
CA PHE A 235 16.60 14.13 19.70
C PHE A 235 15.19 14.66 19.47
N ASP A 236 14.87 15.76 20.14
CA ASP A 236 13.59 16.45 19.99
C ASP A 236 13.81 17.62 19.03
N LEU A 237 12.84 17.88 18.15
CA LEU A 237 12.82 19.04 17.27
C LEU A 237 11.89 20.09 17.88
N GLU A 238 12.40 21.29 18.05
CA GLU A 238 11.57 22.46 18.38
C GLU A 238 11.12 23.10 17.07
N GLN A 239 9.85 22.93 16.69
CA GLN A 239 9.25 23.67 15.58
C GLN A 239 8.19 24.65 16.11
N PRO A 240 7.86 25.73 15.37
CA PRO A 240 6.93 26.76 15.83
C PRO A 240 5.53 26.25 16.19
N GLU A 241 5.09 25.16 15.56
CA GLU A 241 3.72 24.63 15.68
C GLU A 241 3.64 23.28 16.39
N ASP A 242 4.71 22.45 16.35
CA ASP A 242 4.77 21.15 17.05
C ASP A 242 6.21 20.74 17.42
N ASN A 243 6.36 20.06 18.56
CA ASN A 243 7.62 19.42 18.90
C ASN A 243 7.72 18.05 18.23
N GLY A 244 8.53 17.96 17.18
CA GLY A 244 8.87 16.70 16.52
C GLY A 244 9.81 15.84 17.35
N HIS A 245 9.89 14.55 17.04
CA HIS A 245 10.89 13.65 17.61
C HIS A 245 11.60 12.88 16.51
N CYS A 246 12.93 12.76 16.64
CA CYS A 246 13.76 12.11 15.64
C CYS A 246 14.56 10.96 16.26
N HIS A 247 14.58 9.83 15.56
CA HIS A 247 15.46 8.69 15.84
C HIS A 247 16.42 8.48 14.69
N ILE A 248 17.70 8.30 15.00
CA ILE A 248 18.73 7.92 14.04
C ILE A 248 19.09 6.45 14.28
N PHE A 249 18.83 5.64 13.27
CA PHE A 249 19.11 4.21 13.24
C PHE A 249 20.28 3.89 12.31
N GLU A 250 20.89 2.73 12.50
CA GLU A 250 21.79 2.19 11.48
C GLU A 250 21.03 2.02 10.14
N TYR A 251 21.71 2.33 9.03
CA TYR A 251 21.11 2.14 7.72
C TYR A 251 21.15 0.66 7.29
N CYS A 252 20.01 0.19 6.77
CA CYS A 252 19.82 -1.14 6.18
C CYS A 252 19.68 -0.97 4.67
N ASP A 253 20.79 -1.07 3.97
CA ASP A 253 20.96 -0.70 2.57
C ASP A 253 20.29 -1.65 1.57
N TRP A 254 19.81 -2.81 2.01
CA TRP A 254 18.99 -3.73 1.22
C TRP A 254 17.48 -3.53 1.43
N GLY A 255 17.06 -2.50 2.17
CA GLY A 255 15.65 -2.22 2.44
C GLY A 255 15.05 -3.19 3.45
N ASN A 256 13.79 -3.57 3.23
CA ASN A 256 13.05 -4.51 4.07
C ASN A 256 12.50 -5.71 3.28
N LEU A 257 11.90 -6.68 3.98
CA LEU A 257 11.36 -7.88 3.32
C LEU A 257 10.16 -7.58 2.43
N GLU A 258 9.37 -6.54 2.71
CA GLU A 258 8.26 -6.13 1.83
C GLU A 258 8.83 -5.73 0.46
N ASN A 259 9.95 -4.97 0.44
CA ASN A 259 10.64 -4.64 -0.80
C ASN A 259 11.07 -5.91 -1.56
N ILE A 260 11.66 -6.90 -0.88
CA ILE A 260 12.04 -8.17 -1.53
C ILE A 260 10.83 -8.87 -2.14
N VAL A 261 9.74 -9.00 -1.39
CA VAL A 261 8.49 -9.64 -1.87
C VAL A 261 7.95 -8.90 -3.09
N THR A 262 7.81 -7.58 -3.02
CA THR A 262 7.31 -6.75 -4.13
C THR A 262 8.20 -6.85 -5.36
N GLN A 263 9.53 -6.79 -5.20
CA GLN A 263 10.45 -6.85 -6.34
C GLN A 263 10.43 -8.21 -7.03
N TYR A 264 10.30 -9.31 -6.29
CA TYR A 264 10.28 -10.66 -6.87
C TYR A 264 8.91 -11.06 -7.45
N TYR A 265 7.80 -10.62 -6.83
CA TYR A 265 6.48 -11.17 -7.16
C TYR A 265 5.50 -10.16 -7.78
N ASP A 266 5.59 -8.87 -7.42
CA ASP A 266 4.65 -7.87 -7.91
C ASP A 266 5.16 -7.13 -9.16
N ARG A 267 6.48 -7.06 -9.34
CA ARG A 267 7.10 -6.44 -10.52
C ARG A 267 7.39 -7.50 -11.58
N PRO A 268 6.69 -7.50 -12.73
CA PRO A 268 6.92 -8.48 -13.79
C PRO A 268 8.33 -8.31 -14.37
N ARG A 269 9.17 -9.33 -14.22
CA ARG A 269 10.51 -9.39 -14.80
C ARG A 269 10.59 -10.62 -15.69
N TRP A 270 10.39 -10.43 -16.98
CA TRP A 270 10.67 -11.46 -17.98
C TRP A 270 12.16 -11.39 -18.33
N GLY A 271 12.85 -12.53 -18.30
CA GLY A 271 14.16 -12.63 -18.97
C GLY A 271 15.09 -13.77 -18.55
N THR A 272 15.92 -14.18 -19.51
CA THR A 272 17.00 -15.16 -19.35
C THR A 272 18.17 -14.57 -18.55
N GLY A 273 18.97 -15.45 -17.93
CA GLY A 273 20.13 -15.08 -17.13
C GLY A 273 21.09 -14.08 -17.79
N GLU A 274 21.90 -13.44 -16.94
CA GLU A 274 22.95 -12.46 -17.25
C GLU A 274 23.66 -12.72 -18.59
N PRO A 275 23.90 -11.68 -19.43
CA PRO A 275 24.48 -10.40 -19.04
C PRO A 275 23.59 -9.16 -19.22
N GLU A 276 24.07 -8.06 -18.63
CA GLU A 276 23.56 -6.69 -18.66
C GLU A 276 22.92 -6.29 -20.00
N GLY A 277 21.71 -5.72 -19.94
CA GLY A 277 21.06 -5.04 -21.07
C GLY A 277 19.97 -5.82 -21.83
N SER A 278 19.61 -7.04 -21.42
CA SER A 278 18.60 -7.82 -22.15
C SER A 278 17.17 -7.54 -21.67
N ILE A 279 16.40 -6.79 -22.49
CA ILE A 279 14.99 -6.47 -22.29
C ILE A 279 14.13 -7.62 -22.86
N TRP A 280 13.21 -8.18 -22.06
CA TRP A 280 12.16 -9.04 -22.57
C TRP A 280 10.82 -8.31 -22.45
N ALA A 281 10.26 -7.92 -23.59
CA ALA A 281 8.97 -7.23 -23.62
C ALA A 281 7.77 -8.18 -23.39
N HIS A 282 7.94 -9.52 -23.49
CA HIS A 282 6.82 -10.46 -23.35
C HIS A 282 7.17 -11.78 -22.65
N LYS A 283 6.20 -12.28 -21.86
CA LYS A 283 6.17 -13.63 -21.27
C LYS A 283 6.10 -14.69 -22.39
N PRO A 284 7.04 -15.64 -22.50
CA PRO A 284 6.88 -16.78 -23.39
C PRO A 284 5.65 -17.61 -23.01
N GLU A 285 4.85 -18.02 -24.00
CA GLU A 285 3.56 -18.70 -23.84
C GLU A 285 3.62 -19.96 -22.95
N ASN A 286 4.79 -20.61 -22.89
CA ASN A 286 5.02 -21.84 -22.12
C ASN A 286 5.85 -21.65 -20.83
N MET A 287 6.10 -20.41 -20.40
CA MET A 287 6.86 -20.16 -19.17
C MET A 287 5.98 -20.37 -17.94
N PRO A 288 6.42 -21.17 -16.94
CA PRO A 288 5.66 -21.34 -15.70
C PRO A 288 5.43 -19.98 -15.04
N ARG A 289 4.31 -19.86 -14.31
CA ARG A 289 3.86 -18.60 -13.70
C ARG A 289 4.91 -17.97 -12.78
N LEU A 290 5.77 -18.80 -12.16
CA LEU A 290 7.02 -18.38 -11.54
C LEU A 290 8.18 -19.15 -12.18
N TYR A 291 9.17 -18.42 -12.69
CA TYR A 291 10.43 -18.98 -13.18
C TYR A 291 11.45 -19.05 -12.05
N LYS A 292 12.27 -20.10 -12.01
CA LYS A 292 13.22 -20.35 -10.90
C LYS A 292 14.07 -19.13 -10.54
N HIS A 293 14.52 -18.35 -11.53
CA HIS A 293 15.36 -17.15 -11.32
C HIS A 293 14.57 -15.90 -10.89
N ALA A 294 13.25 -15.93 -11.04
CA ALA A 294 12.32 -14.89 -10.60
C ALA A 294 11.66 -15.23 -9.24
N ALA A 295 12.06 -16.31 -8.57
CA ALA A 295 11.54 -16.69 -7.25
C ALA A 295 12.57 -16.43 -6.15
N ILE A 296 12.11 -16.14 -4.93
CA ILE A 296 12.98 -15.98 -3.78
C ILE A 296 13.72 -17.30 -3.50
N PRO A 297 15.05 -17.30 -3.34
CA PRO A 297 15.81 -18.53 -3.04
C PRO A 297 15.38 -19.17 -1.72
N GLU A 298 15.22 -20.50 -1.69
CA GLU A 298 14.92 -21.23 -0.45
C GLU A 298 15.95 -20.96 0.66
N ALA A 299 17.24 -20.97 0.32
CA ALA A 299 18.32 -20.65 1.24
C ALA A 299 18.14 -19.25 1.88
N PHE A 300 17.58 -18.27 1.16
CA PHE A 300 17.30 -16.96 1.74
C PHE A 300 16.15 -17.03 2.75
N ILE A 301 15.11 -17.82 2.49
CA ILE A 301 14.00 -18.01 3.43
C ILE A 301 14.51 -18.67 4.73
N TRP A 302 15.38 -19.69 4.62
CA TRP A 302 16.05 -20.28 5.77
C TRP A 302 16.89 -19.28 6.56
N HIS A 303 17.62 -18.41 5.86
CA HIS A 303 18.43 -17.37 6.46
C HIS A 303 17.59 -16.35 7.24
N VAL A 304 16.45 -15.92 6.67
CA VAL A 304 15.47 -15.08 7.36
C VAL A 304 14.88 -15.79 8.57
N TYR A 305 14.47 -17.05 8.42
CA TYR A 305 13.86 -17.82 9.50
C TYR A 305 14.82 -17.96 10.69
N MET A 306 16.07 -18.33 10.43
CA MET A 306 17.09 -18.47 11.47
C MET A 306 17.37 -17.14 12.20
N GLN A 307 17.65 -16.06 11.47
CA GLN A 307 18.06 -14.79 12.11
C GLN A 307 16.91 -14.07 12.82
N THR A 308 15.67 -14.19 12.34
CA THR A 308 14.50 -13.65 13.05
C THR A 308 14.23 -14.42 14.34
N MET A 309 14.34 -15.75 14.35
CA MET A 309 14.22 -16.55 15.57
C MET A 309 15.35 -16.28 16.57
N GLU A 310 16.56 -15.98 16.08
CA GLU A 310 17.68 -15.56 16.92
C GLU A 310 17.44 -14.19 17.57
N ALA A 311 16.95 -13.21 16.81
CA ALA A 311 16.54 -11.91 17.34
C ALA A 311 15.42 -12.03 18.40
N LEU A 312 14.40 -12.84 18.11
CA LEU A 312 13.28 -13.06 19.02
C LEU A 312 13.70 -13.81 20.28
N SER A 313 14.51 -14.86 20.16
CA SER A 313 15.11 -15.54 21.32
C SER A 313 15.79 -14.53 22.25
N PHE A 314 16.53 -13.56 21.68
CA PHE A 314 17.12 -12.50 22.48
C PHE A 314 16.06 -11.62 23.13
N LEU A 315 15.13 -11.06 22.37
CA LEU A 315 14.09 -10.16 22.88
C LEU A 315 13.22 -10.80 23.97
N HIS A 316 12.90 -12.08 23.81
CA HIS A 316 12.08 -12.89 24.72
C HIS A 316 12.84 -13.38 25.96
N GLY A 317 14.17 -13.26 25.98
CA GLY A 317 14.99 -13.53 27.15
C GLY A 317 15.69 -14.89 27.18
N ASP A 318 15.57 -15.68 26.12
CA ASP A 318 16.05 -17.07 26.04
C ASP A 318 17.43 -17.20 25.38
N HIS A 319 18.00 -16.12 24.86
CA HIS A 319 19.28 -16.16 24.15
C HIS A 319 20.49 -16.12 25.08
N GLU A 320 21.61 -16.68 24.63
CA GLU A 320 22.88 -16.69 25.36
C GLU A 320 23.35 -15.30 25.79
N LEU A 321 23.09 -14.27 24.97
CA LEU A 321 23.45 -12.89 25.29
C LEU A 321 22.70 -12.36 26.53
N ASN A 322 21.53 -12.89 26.86
CA ASN A 322 20.76 -12.50 28.05
C ASN A 322 21.43 -12.94 29.36
N LYS A 323 22.44 -13.82 29.30
CA LYS A 323 23.25 -14.21 30.47
C LYS A 323 24.21 -13.10 30.91
N LYS A 324 24.47 -12.09 30.05
CA LYS A 324 25.29 -10.93 30.43
C LYS A 324 24.60 -10.14 31.55
N LYS A 325 25.41 -9.60 32.48
CA LYS A 325 24.92 -8.80 33.63
C LYS A 325 24.02 -7.63 33.20
N GLU A 326 24.29 -7.03 32.05
CA GLU A 326 23.51 -5.90 31.53
C GLU A 326 22.07 -6.28 31.15
N PHE A 327 21.75 -7.56 30.93
CA PHE A 327 20.41 -8.04 30.58
C PHE A 327 19.75 -8.84 31.70
N HIS A 328 20.39 -8.96 32.86
CA HIS A 328 19.88 -9.76 33.97
C HIS A 328 18.53 -9.23 34.47
N GLN A 329 17.58 -10.13 34.74
CA GLN A 329 16.24 -9.81 35.29
C GLN A 329 15.41 -8.82 34.46
N ARG A 330 15.69 -8.65 33.16
CA ARG A 330 14.81 -7.84 32.31
C ARG A 330 13.53 -8.59 31.96
N ASN A 331 12.45 -7.84 31.82
CA ASN A 331 11.21 -8.36 31.21
C ASN A 331 11.47 -8.79 29.76
N GLN A 332 10.63 -9.72 29.30
CA GLN A 332 10.53 -10.04 27.87
C GLN A 332 10.03 -8.82 27.12
N VAL A 333 10.58 -8.61 25.92
CA VAL A 333 10.09 -7.61 24.97
C VAL A 333 9.25 -8.35 23.94
N ILE A 334 7.97 -8.00 23.85
CA ILE A 334 7.09 -8.47 22.78
C ILE A 334 6.98 -7.31 21.78
N CYS A 335 7.36 -7.54 20.52
CA CYS A 335 7.43 -6.51 19.49
C CYS A 335 6.06 -6.00 19.07
N LEU A 336 5.08 -6.89 18.98
CA LEU A 336 3.67 -6.62 18.61
C LEU A 336 3.41 -6.21 17.16
N ASP A 337 4.39 -5.62 16.47
CA ASP A 337 4.27 -5.16 15.07
C ASP A 337 5.31 -5.83 14.15
N ILE A 338 5.49 -7.14 14.27
CA ILE A 338 6.37 -7.88 13.35
C ILE A 338 5.63 -8.14 12.03
N LYS A 339 6.17 -7.55 10.97
CA LYS A 339 5.70 -7.66 9.59
C LYS A 339 6.85 -7.36 8.63
N LEU A 340 6.63 -7.59 7.35
CA LEU A 340 7.67 -7.57 6.32
C LEU A 340 8.39 -6.21 6.19
N ASP A 341 7.67 -5.11 6.38
CA ASP A 341 8.18 -3.73 6.35
C ASP A 341 9.02 -3.36 7.59
N ASN A 342 8.86 -4.09 8.70
CA ASN A 342 9.63 -3.93 9.95
C ASN A 342 10.77 -4.96 10.10
N ILE A 343 11.03 -5.78 9.07
CA ILE A 343 12.19 -6.69 9.00
C ILE A 343 13.13 -6.19 7.91
N PHE A 344 14.20 -5.54 8.35
CA PHE A 344 15.18 -4.86 7.51
C PHE A 344 16.34 -5.79 7.10
N LEU A 345 17.03 -5.42 6.03
CA LEU A 345 18.15 -6.15 5.46
C LEU A 345 19.37 -5.23 5.34
N LYS A 346 20.48 -5.62 5.97
CA LYS A 346 21.75 -4.90 5.91
C LYS A 346 22.81 -5.73 5.23
N ASN A 347 23.55 -5.16 4.31
CA ASN A 347 24.66 -5.82 3.65
C ASN A 347 25.64 -6.36 4.69
N SER A 348 25.97 -7.64 4.53
CA SER A 348 26.91 -8.32 5.41
C SER A 348 28.37 -7.89 5.22
N GLY A 349 28.68 -7.20 4.11
CA GLY A 349 30.04 -6.81 3.72
C GLY A 349 30.92 -8.00 3.31
N LYS A 350 30.35 -9.22 3.29
CA LYS A 350 31.05 -10.44 2.93
C LYS A 350 30.55 -10.91 1.55
N PRO A 351 31.46 -11.42 0.69
CA PRO A 351 31.05 -11.99 -0.59
C PRO A 351 30.31 -13.31 -0.36
N ASN A 352 29.36 -13.61 -1.27
CA ASN A 352 28.62 -14.88 -1.28
C ASN A 352 27.85 -15.18 0.02
N THR A 353 27.36 -14.14 0.69
CA THR A 353 26.47 -14.26 1.86
C THR A 353 25.20 -13.46 1.64
N TYR A 354 24.14 -13.83 2.35
CA TYR A 354 22.91 -13.03 2.37
C TYR A 354 23.07 -11.78 3.25
N PRO A 355 22.27 -10.72 3.02
CA PRO A 355 22.17 -9.60 3.94
C PRO A 355 21.80 -10.06 5.36
N ILE A 356 22.34 -9.39 6.36
CA ILE A 356 21.97 -9.57 7.77
C ILE A 356 20.54 -9.07 7.96
N VAL A 357 19.72 -9.91 8.57
CA VAL A 357 18.30 -9.65 8.83
C VAL A 357 18.16 -8.94 10.17
N LYS A 358 17.40 -7.85 10.20
CA LYS A 358 17.29 -6.96 11.35
C LYS A 358 15.84 -6.64 11.67
N ILE A 359 15.37 -7.07 12.84
CA ILE A 359 14.07 -6.64 13.35
C ILE A 359 14.18 -5.19 13.84
N GLY A 360 13.24 -4.34 13.45
CA GLY A 360 13.14 -2.95 13.90
C GLY A 360 11.71 -2.53 14.20
N ASP A 361 11.52 -1.22 14.38
CA ASP A 361 10.29 -0.55 14.83
C ASP A 361 9.70 -1.13 16.13
N PHE A 362 10.14 -0.57 17.26
CA PHE A 362 9.68 -0.97 18.59
C PHE A 362 8.70 0.04 19.20
N GLY A 363 8.03 0.85 18.38
CA GLY A 363 7.04 1.83 18.84
C GLY A 363 5.88 1.18 19.60
N GLU A 364 5.44 0.01 19.15
CA GLU A 364 4.35 -0.78 19.75
C GLU A 364 4.82 -1.79 20.82
N ALA A 365 6.13 -1.89 21.06
CA ALA A 365 6.66 -2.98 21.88
C ALA A 365 6.12 -2.93 23.33
N THR A 366 5.84 -4.10 23.91
CA THR A 366 5.37 -4.20 25.29
C THR A 366 6.28 -5.09 26.13
N TYR A 367 6.26 -4.88 27.44
CA TYR A 367 7.20 -5.53 28.37
C TYR A 367 6.46 -6.35 29.41
N VAL A 368 6.67 -7.66 29.40
CA VAL A 368 6.00 -8.60 30.30
C VAL A 368 7.01 -9.44 31.08
N PRO A 369 6.70 -9.86 32.32
CA PRO A 369 7.50 -10.86 33.01
C PRO A 369 7.65 -12.13 32.17
N TYR A 370 8.71 -12.89 32.43
CA TYR A 370 9.02 -14.09 31.66
C TYR A 370 7.87 -15.10 31.70
N GLY A 371 7.37 -15.49 30.52
CA GLY A 371 6.27 -16.46 30.35
C GLY A 371 4.87 -15.89 30.57
N GLU A 372 4.73 -14.59 30.84
CA GLU A 372 3.42 -13.94 31.00
C GLU A 372 2.88 -13.38 29.67
N GLN A 373 1.60 -12.97 29.69
CA GLN A 373 0.92 -12.34 28.56
C GLN A 373 0.25 -11.03 28.97
N ARG A 374 -0.03 -10.18 27.98
CA ARG A 374 -0.69 -8.88 28.18
C ARG A 374 -1.74 -8.63 27.10
N TRP A 375 -2.82 -7.97 27.50
CA TRP A 375 -3.83 -7.48 26.55
C TRP A 375 -3.24 -6.40 25.63
N HIS A 376 -3.49 -6.49 24.33
CA HIS A 376 -3.13 -5.45 23.37
C HIS A 376 -4.14 -5.39 22.21
N ASP A 377 -4.21 -4.23 21.55
CA ASP A 377 -4.98 -4.03 20.32
C ASP A 377 -4.05 -4.12 19.10
N THR A 378 -4.31 -5.05 18.19
CA THR A 378 -3.38 -5.50 17.13
C THR A 378 -3.79 -5.01 15.73
N GLY A 379 -4.44 -3.84 15.65
CA GLY A 379 -5.21 -3.33 14.51
C GLY A 379 -4.66 -3.53 13.08
N ASN A 380 -3.34 -3.70 12.88
CA ASN A 380 -2.69 -3.86 11.58
C ASN A 380 -2.03 -5.23 11.32
N THR A 381 -2.49 -6.31 11.97
CA THR A 381 -1.91 -7.65 11.76
C THR A 381 -2.18 -8.23 10.36
N VAL A 382 -1.15 -8.85 9.76
CA VAL A 382 -1.26 -9.57 8.48
C VAL A 382 -2.31 -10.69 8.53
N CYS A 383 -2.32 -11.44 9.64
CA CYS A 383 -3.30 -12.45 9.95
C CYS A 383 -3.37 -12.58 11.47
N ARG A 384 -4.55 -12.30 12.03
CA ARG A 384 -4.77 -12.29 13.49
C ARG A 384 -4.32 -13.61 14.11
N ALA A 385 -3.62 -13.52 15.24
CA ALA A 385 -3.17 -14.67 16.00
C ALA A 385 -4.34 -15.26 16.82
N PRO A 386 -4.39 -16.59 17.02
CA PRO A 386 -5.48 -17.24 17.74
C PRO A 386 -5.59 -16.85 19.23
N GLU A 387 -4.49 -16.39 19.85
CA GLU A 387 -4.46 -15.90 21.24
C GLU A 387 -4.99 -14.47 21.44
N GLU A 388 -5.23 -13.73 20.36
CA GLU A 388 -5.66 -12.36 20.49
C GLU A 388 -6.96 -12.23 21.32
N PRO A 389 -7.05 -11.21 22.19
CA PRO A 389 -6.15 -10.05 22.34
C PRO A 389 -5.04 -10.22 23.41
N TYR A 390 -4.80 -11.42 23.96
CA TYR A 390 -3.83 -11.62 25.03
C TYR A 390 -2.53 -12.20 24.49
N LEU A 391 -1.51 -11.36 24.42
CA LEU A 391 -0.31 -11.62 23.65
C LEU A 391 0.88 -11.93 24.56
N SER A 392 1.56 -13.03 24.25
CA SER A 392 2.82 -13.45 24.86
C SER A 392 3.96 -13.33 23.84
N ALA A 393 5.18 -13.70 24.23
CA ALA A 393 6.30 -13.86 23.31
C ALA A 393 5.98 -14.76 22.08
N LYS A 394 5.05 -15.72 22.22
CA LYS A 394 4.65 -16.61 21.12
C LYS A 394 3.82 -15.92 20.02
N TYR A 395 3.28 -14.73 20.31
CA TYR A 395 2.62 -13.91 19.29
C TYR A 395 3.63 -13.43 18.24
N ASP A 396 4.80 -12.94 18.67
CA ASP A 396 5.86 -12.52 17.74
C ASP A 396 6.32 -13.68 16.84
N VAL A 397 6.37 -14.90 17.40
CA VAL A 397 6.68 -16.12 16.65
C VAL A 397 5.62 -16.38 15.56
N TRP A 398 4.34 -16.18 15.87
CA TRP A 398 3.26 -16.28 14.89
C TRP A 398 3.42 -15.25 13.77
N CYS A 399 3.72 -14.00 14.11
CA CYS A 399 3.93 -12.92 13.14
C CYS A 399 5.11 -13.19 12.20
N VAL A 400 6.23 -13.74 12.71
CA VAL A 400 7.31 -14.24 11.84
C VAL A 400 6.82 -15.38 10.95
N GLY A 401 6.02 -16.30 11.49
CA GLY A 401 5.36 -17.36 10.70
C GLY A 401 4.54 -16.81 9.53
N MET A 402 3.83 -15.69 9.72
CA MET A 402 3.06 -15.03 8.64
C MET A 402 3.99 -14.39 7.60
N SER A 403 5.09 -13.79 8.04
CA SER A 403 6.10 -13.21 7.13
C SER A 403 6.76 -14.30 6.28
N LEU A 404 7.13 -15.42 6.89
CA LEU A 404 7.70 -16.58 6.19
C LEU A 404 6.68 -17.26 5.27
N TYR A 405 5.40 -17.26 5.63
CA TYR A 405 4.32 -17.70 4.75
C TYR A 405 4.31 -16.89 3.45
N ILE A 406 4.32 -15.55 3.54
CA ILE A 406 4.30 -14.68 2.36
C ILE A 406 5.52 -14.93 1.46
N LEU A 407 6.71 -15.06 2.05
CA LEU A 407 7.94 -15.36 1.32
C LEU A 407 7.89 -16.70 0.55
N SER A 408 7.16 -17.68 1.10
CA SER A 408 7.08 -19.06 0.59
C SER A 408 5.86 -19.36 -0.29
N HIS A 409 4.99 -18.37 -0.50
CA HIS A 409 3.73 -18.51 -1.25
C HIS A 409 3.56 -17.42 -2.31
N SER A 410 4.66 -17.01 -2.96
CA SER A 410 4.66 -16.01 -4.03
C SER A 410 4.00 -14.68 -3.63
N GLY A 411 4.29 -14.18 -2.43
CA GLY A 411 3.74 -12.89 -1.95
C GLY A 411 2.29 -12.97 -1.45
N ARG A 412 1.64 -14.14 -1.52
CA ARG A 412 0.24 -14.29 -1.10
C ARG A 412 0.12 -14.21 0.41
N ARG A 413 -0.88 -13.45 0.86
CA ARG A 413 -1.28 -13.37 2.27
C ARG A 413 -2.18 -14.55 2.64
N PRO A 414 -2.05 -15.12 3.85
CA PRO A 414 -2.86 -16.24 4.29
C PRO A 414 -4.32 -15.81 4.44
N LYS A 415 -5.25 -16.63 3.96
CA LYS A 415 -6.69 -16.35 4.01
C LYS A 415 -7.38 -17.26 5.02
N ARG A 416 -8.28 -16.69 5.82
CA ARG A 416 -9.17 -17.45 6.71
C ARG A 416 -10.57 -17.56 6.08
N PRO A 417 -11.34 -18.59 6.44
CA PRO A 417 -12.77 -18.60 6.18
C PRO A 417 -13.41 -17.35 6.80
N GLU A 418 -14.30 -16.71 6.06
CA GLU A 418 -15.06 -15.57 6.53
C GLU A 418 -16.43 -16.01 7.01
N VAL A 419 -16.84 -15.49 8.17
CA VAL A 419 -18.18 -15.60 8.72
C VAL A 419 -18.71 -14.17 8.87
N ASP A 420 -19.83 -13.87 8.21
CA ASP A 420 -20.43 -12.52 8.18
C ASP A 420 -19.46 -11.40 7.72
N GLY A 421 -18.61 -11.71 6.74
CA GLY A 421 -17.62 -10.77 6.20
C GLY A 421 -16.44 -10.46 7.13
N LYS A 422 -16.27 -11.23 8.21
CA LYS A 422 -15.12 -11.15 9.12
C LYS A 422 -14.39 -12.49 9.19
N ALA A 423 -13.07 -12.44 9.17
CA ALA A 423 -12.24 -13.62 9.35
C ALA A 423 -12.46 -14.24 10.74
N ASP A 424 -12.77 -15.54 10.80
CA ASP A 424 -12.87 -16.24 12.08
C ASP A 424 -11.47 -16.60 12.61
N ILE A 425 -11.08 -15.96 13.72
CA ILE A 425 -9.77 -16.13 14.36
C ILE A 425 -9.58 -17.55 14.91
N LYS A 426 -10.66 -18.26 15.23
CA LYS A 426 -10.61 -19.63 15.75
C LYS A 426 -10.34 -20.65 14.65
N GLU A 427 -10.73 -20.34 13.41
CA GLU A 427 -10.60 -21.25 12.28
C GLU A 427 -9.22 -21.16 11.63
N LYS A 428 -8.57 -22.31 11.43
CA LYS A 428 -7.21 -22.36 10.86
C LYS A 428 -7.16 -21.68 9.48
N PRO A 429 -6.17 -20.80 9.21
CA PRO A 429 -5.98 -20.24 7.87
C PRO A 429 -5.76 -21.33 6.83
N ASN A 430 -6.23 -21.10 5.61
CA ASN A 430 -5.90 -21.95 4.49
C ASN A 430 -4.44 -21.71 4.10
N TRP A 431 -3.56 -22.60 4.53
CA TRP A 431 -2.14 -22.50 4.21
C TRP A 431 -1.85 -22.79 2.74
N GLY A 432 -2.62 -23.66 2.07
CA GLY A 432 -2.27 -24.10 0.73
C GLY A 432 -0.92 -24.82 0.66
N LEU A 433 -0.36 -24.92 -0.55
CA LEU A 433 0.96 -25.49 -0.79
C LEU A 433 1.99 -24.37 -0.94
N CYS A 434 3.18 -24.57 -0.38
CA CYS A 434 4.35 -23.74 -0.65
C CYS A 434 4.68 -23.73 -2.14
N ASP A 435 5.43 -22.71 -2.56
CA ASP A 435 5.84 -22.56 -3.95
C ASP A 435 6.61 -23.79 -4.46
N PRO A 436 6.41 -24.21 -5.74
CA PRO A 436 6.92 -25.48 -6.24
C PRO A 436 8.45 -25.66 -6.18
N HIS A 437 9.21 -24.57 -6.10
CA HIS A 437 10.67 -24.62 -6.01
C HIS A 437 11.20 -24.84 -4.59
N LEU A 438 10.33 -24.83 -3.58
CA LEU A 438 10.69 -24.99 -2.18
C LEU A 438 10.62 -26.45 -1.74
N SER A 439 11.55 -26.85 -0.88
CA SER A 439 11.61 -28.20 -0.34
C SER A 439 10.44 -28.51 0.59
N LYS A 440 10.07 -29.80 0.65
CA LYS A 440 9.11 -30.30 1.65
C LYS A 440 9.64 -30.15 3.08
N VAL A 441 10.95 -30.12 3.26
CA VAL A 441 11.57 -29.92 4.58
C VAL A 441 11.25 -28.52 5.08
N LEU A 442 11.50 -27.48 4.28
CA LEU A 442 11.13 -26.12 4.64
C LEU A 442 9.62 -26.01 4.93
N ALA A 443 8.77 -26.56 4.06
CA ALA A 443 7.32 -26.51 4.24
C ALA A 443 6.87 -27.09 5.60
N ASN A 444 7.43 -28.24 6.00
CA ASN A 444 7.14 -28.86 7.29
C ASN A 444 7.64 -28.02 8.48
N GLU A 445 8.81 -27.41 8.33
CA GLU A 445 9.45 -26.62 9.37
C GLU A 445 8.71 -25.30 9.62
N LEU A 446 8.14 -24.70 8.57
CA LEU A 446 7.30 -23.51 8.65
C LEU A 446 5.99 -23.73 9.43
N GLU A 447 5.55 -24.96 9.70
CA GLU A 447 4.34 -25.20 10.52
C GLU A 447 4.56 -24.83 12.00
N LYS A 448 5.80 -24.92 12.52
CA LYS A 448 6.11 -24.65 13.94
C LYS A 448 5.69 -23.26 14.42
N PRO A 449 6.05 -22.15 13.73
CA PRO A 449 5.61 -20.82 14.13
C PRO A 449 4.13 -20.56 13.83
N ARG A 450 3.52 -21.37 12.94
CA ARG A 450 2.11 -21.26 12.51
C ARG A 450 1.16 -22.18 13.30
N GLU A 451 1.64 -22.79 14.38
CA GLU A 451 0.82 -23.62 15.25
C GLU A 451 -0.31 -22.79 15.88
N MET A 452 -1.54 -23.30 15.76
CA MET A 452 -2.76 -22.62 16.21
C MET A 452 -2.91 -22.69 17.73
N ASP A 453 -2.50 -23.81 18.33
CA ASP A 453 -2.50 -23.97 19.78
C ASP A 453 -1.26 -23.29 20.38
N VAL A 454 -1.47 -22.19 21.08
CA VAL A 454 -0.39 -21.35 21.64
C VAL A 454 0.48 -22.11 22.62
N GLU A 455 -0.08 -23.06 23.36
CA GLU A 455 0.71 -23.88 24.29
C GLU A 455 1.65 -24.83 23.53
N LYS A 456 1.18 -25.37 22.40
CA LYS A 456 1.99 -26.23 21.51
C LYS A 456 2.94 -25.45 20.61
N ARG A 457 2.67 -24.18 20.31
CA ARG A 457 3.56 -23.34 19.50
C ARG A 457 4.91 -23.22 20.19
N TRP A 458 5.98 -23.53 19.48
CA TRP A 458 7.32 -23.49 20.04
C TRP A 458 7.76 -22.05 20.31
N THR A 459 8.63 -21.86 21.29
CA THR A 459 9.29 -20.57 21.52
C THR A 459 10.31 -20.29 20.42
N ALA A 460 10.71 -19.03 20.27
CA ALA A 460 11.74 -18.65 19.29
C ALA A 460 13.06 -19.42 19.52
N ALA A 461 13.46 -19.62 20.78
CA ALA A 461 14.66 -20.39 21.12
C ALA A 461 14.53 -21.89 20.75
N GLN A 462 13.39 -22.52 21.07
CA GLN A 462 13.15 -23.92 20.69
C GLN A 462 13.18 -24.14 19.18
N ILE A 463 12.57 -23.21 18.42
CA ILE A 463 12.62 -23.24 16.96
C ILE A 463 14.06 -23.08 16.49
N LEU A 464 14.77 -22.06 16.99
CA LEU A 464 16.14 -21.75 16.60
C LEU A 464 17.09 -22.93 16.81
N ASP A 465 17.05 -23.56 17.99
CA ASP A 465 17.90 -24.71 18.32
C ASP A 465 17.66 -25.89 17.38
N HIS A 466 16.41 -26.11 16.96
CA HIS A 466 16.04 -27.16 16.03
C HIS A 466 16.42 -26.84 14.57
N ILE A 467 16.11 -25.63 14.10
CA ILE A 467 16.30 -25.29 12.69
C ILE A 467 17.74 -24.89 12.36
N ARG A 468 18.53 -24.38 13.31
CA ARG A 468 19.89 -23.89 13.04
C ARG A 468 20.77 -24.87 12.28
N PRO A 469 20.94 -26.15 12.71
CA PRO A 469 21.78 -27.09 11.96
C PRO A 469 21.22 -27.39 10.56
N ILE A 470 19.89 -27.40 10.40
CA ILE A 470 19.21 -27.64 9.11
C ILE A 470 19.43 -26.45 8.17
N ALA A 471 19.21 -25.24 8.67
CA ALA A 471 19.32 -23.99 7.94
C ALA A 471 20.76 -23.75 7.51
N GLU A 472 21.74 -23.88 8.40
CA GLU A 472 23.16 -23.68 8.08
C GLU A 472 23.62 -24.62 6.97
N GLU A 473 23.29 -25.90 7.05
CA GLU A 473 23.64 -26.88 6.02
C GLU A 473 22.89 -26.63 4.71
N THR A 474 21.59 -26.33 4.78
CA THR A 474 20.77 -26.04 3.59
C THR A 474 21.25 -24.78 2.88
N ILE A 475 21.55 -23.71 3.61
CA ILE A 475 22.10 -22.46 3.07
C ILE A 475 23.44 -22.76 2.39
N ARG A 476 24.33 -23.52 3.03
CA ARG A 476 25.62 -23.89 2.46
C ARG A 476 25.49 -24.65 1.14
N LEU A 477 24.54 -25.58 1.04
CA LEU A 477 24.36 -26.44 -0.13
C LEU A 477 23.54 -25.80 -1.26
N THR A 478 22.58 -24.94 -0.92
CA THR A 478 21.59 -24.40 -1.88
C THR A 478 21.71 -22.89 -2.07
N TYR A 479 22.80 -22.29 -1.59
CA TYR A 479 23.05 -20.86 -1.70
C TYR A 479 22.86 -20.38 -3.15
N ARG A 480 22.03 -19.36 -3.28
CA ARG A 480 21.87 -18.59 -4.51
C ARG A 480 21.71 -17.14 -4.16
N ARG A 481 22.57 -16.28 -4.71
CA ARG A 481 22.52 -14.83 -4.45
C ARG A 481 21.13 -14.27 -4.71
N LEU A 482 20.73 -13.32 -3.86
CA LEU A 482 19.64 -12.41 -4.23
C LEU A 482 20.08 -11.62 -5.45
N GLN A 483 19.14 -11.39 -6.37
CA GLN A 483 19.42 -10.59 -7.55
C GLN A 483 19.59 -9.12 -7.18
N ASN A 484 20.48 -8.40 -7.87
CA ASN A 484 20.77 -6.99 -7.59
C ASN A 484 19.52 -6.11 -7.72
N TRP A 485 18.65 -6.42 -8.69
CA TRP A 485 17.38 -5.70 -8.90
C TRP A 485 16.37 -5.88 -7.76
N ALA A 486 16.60 -6.83 -6.83
CA ALA A 486 15.73 -6.99 -5.66
C ALA A 486 16.01 -5.94 -4.59
N ARG A 487 17.17 -5.28 -4.65
CA ARG A 487 17.48 -4.15 -3.79
C ARG A 487 16.60 -2.96 -4.20
N PRO A 488 15.90 -2.31 -3.26
CA PRO A 488 15.11 -1.13 -3.59
C PRO A 488 16.02 0.05 -3.96
N GLU A 489 15.56 0.84 -4.91
CA GLU A 489 16.10 2.17 -5.19
C GLU A 489 15.57 3.16 -4.13
N LEU A 490 16.28 4.29 -3.96
CA LEU A 490 15.82 5.39 -3.11
C LEU A 490 14.47 5.90 -3.64
N GLN A 491 13.53 6.21 -2.75
CA GLN A 491 12.21 6.73 -3.17
C GLN A 491 12.36 8.12 -3.78
N VAL A 492 13.13 8.98 -3.11
CA VAL A 492 13.51 10.30 -3.59
C VAL A 492 15.00 10.50 -3.32
N THR A 493 15.75 10.82 -4.37
CA THR A 493 17.12 11.31 -4.28
C THR A 493 17.11 12.81 -4.46
N PHE A 494 17.66 13.53 -3.48
CA PHE A 494 17.83 14.97 -3.63
C PHE A 494 19.06 15.24 -4.51
N GLU A 495 19.00 16.31 -5.30
CA GLU A 495 20.15 16.79 -6.06
C GLU A 495 21.28 17.16 -5.09
N GLU A 496 22.53 16.88 -5.48
CA GLU A 496 23.67 17.13 -4.61
C GLU A 496 23.78 18.62 -4.25
N GLY A 497 23.79 18.91 -2.95
CA GLY A 497 23.91 20.28 -2.46
C GLY A 497 22.62 21.10 -2.47
N ILE A 498 21.50 20.58 -2.99
CA ILE A 498 20.26 21.35 -3.09
C ILE A 498 19.72 21.76 -1.72
N ILE A 499 19.78 20.84 -0.74
CA ILE A 499 19.30 21.11 0.61
C ILE A 499 20.14 22.21 1.26
N GLU A 500 21.46 22.15 1.10
CA GLU A 500 22.38 23.15 1.65
C GLU A 500 22.22 24.53 0.98
N ARG A 501 21.99 24.55 -0.33
CA ARG A 501 21.71 25.78 -1.11
C ARG A 501 20.43 26.47 -0.66
N VAL A 502 19.34 25.71 -0.58
CA VAL A 502 18.02 26.21 -0.16
C VAL A 502 18.03 26.59 1.32
N GLU A 503 18.73 25.84 2.16
CA GLU A 503 18.97 26.24 3.55
C GLU A 503 19.72 27.58 3.65
N GLY A 504 20.70 27.81 2.76
CA GLY A 504 21.47 29.05 2.62
C GLY A 504 20.67 30.25 2.09
N GLY A 505 19.40 30.07 1.71
CA GLY A 505 18.49 31.13 1.28
C GLY A 505 18.24 31.22 -0.23
N GLU A 506 18.73 30.26 -1.01
CA GLU A 506 18.41 30.15 -2.44
C GLU A 506 16.95 29.71 -2.63
N ALA A 507 16.23 30.34 -3.55
CA ALA A 507 14.84 30.00 -3.82
C ALA A 507 14.78 28.68 -4.62
N LEU A 508 13.89 27.77 -4.23
CA LEU A 508 13.69 26.51 -4.94
C LEU A 508 13.19 26.71 -6.39
N SER A 509 12.48 27.81 -6.66
CA SER A 509 12.04 28.18 -8.01
C SER A 509 13.21 28.47 -8.94
N GLU A 510 14.22 29.21 -8.47
CA GLU A 510 15.41 29.60 -9.25
C GLU A 510 16.32 28.41 -9.60
N ILE A 511 16.23 27.31 -8.83
CA ILE A 511 17.03 26.09 -9.05
C ILE A 511 16.36 25.18 -10.10
N SER A 512 15.03 25.18 -10.17
CA SER A 512 14.26 24.34 -11.12
C SER A 512 14.20 24.87 -12.56
N GLU A 513 14.51 26.16 -12.74
CA GLU A 513 14.48 26.86 -14.04
C GLU A 513 15.77 26.68 -14.85
N SER A 514 16.79 26.00 -14.31
CA SER A 514 18.09 25.90 -14.98
C SER A 514 18.17 24.88 -16.14
N ASP A 515 17.09 24.16 -16.46
CA ASP A 515 17.09 23.17 -17.56
C ASP A 515 15.89 23.19 -18.53
N ASN A 516 15.00 24.19 -18.50
CA ASN A 516 13.88 24.27 -19.46
C ASN A 516 13.65 25.70 -19.99
N ASN A 517 14.35 26.07 -21.06
CA ASN A 517 13.85 27.06 -22.02
C ASN A 517 12.81 26.38 -22.92
N ASP A 518 11.66 26.01 -22.38
CA ASP A 518 10.48 25.56 -23.15
C ASP A 518 9.23 26.24 -22.54
N ASP A 519 9.33 27.55 -22.33
CA ASP A 519 8.16 28.41 -22.19
C ASP A 519 7.56 28.60 -23.59
N ASP A 520 6.73 27.63 -24.02
CA ASP A 520 5.62 27.94 -24.91
C ASP A 520 4.46 28.39 -24.01
N ASP A 521 4.52 29.67 -23.66
CA ASP A 521 3.40 30.47 -23.18
C ASP A 521 2.28 30.45 -24.24
N ASP A 522 1.29 29.57 -24.06
CA ASP A 522 -0.07 29.81 -24.57
C ASP A 522 -0.74 30.91 -23.72
N SER A 523 -0.14 32.10 -23.74
CA SER A 523 -0.79 33.33 -23.33
C SER A 523 -1.56 33.88 -24.53
N ASP A 524 -2.88 33.68 -24.51
CA ASP A 524 -3.85 34.54 -25.19
C ASP A 524 -3.49 36.02 -24.92
N ASP A 525 -2.89 36.70 -25.90
CA ASP A 525 -2.88 38.15 -25.94
C ASP A 525 -3.06 38.63 -27.39
N SER A 526 -4.30 39.08 -27.62
CA SER A 526 -4.75 40.19 -28.46
C SER A 526 -3.78 40.88 -29.41
N ASP A 527 -4.25 40.96 -30.67
CA ASP A 527 -4.23 42.13 -31.57
C ASP A 527 -3.31 43.29 -31.17
N ASP A 528 -2.26 43.49 -31.96
CA ASP A 528 -1.96 44.80 -32.58
C ASP A 528 -0.69 44.71 -33.43
N SER A 529 -0.82 44.92 -34.74
CA SER A 529 0.22 45.46 -35.63
C SER A 529 -0.37 45.82 -36.99
N ASP A 530 -0.83 47.06 -37.11
CA ASP A 530 -1.00 47.76 -38.39
C ASP A 530 0.36 48.09 -39.05
N ASP A 531 0.32 48.17 -40.39
CA ASP A 531 1.12 48.96 -41.33
C ASP A 531 2.06 48.23 -42.34
N ASP A 532 1.61 48.36 -43.61
CA ASP A 532 2.33 48.65 -44.88
C ASP A 532 3.33 47.64 -45.48
N ASP A 533 3.06 47.07 -46.67
CA ASP A 533 3.10 47.78 -47.97
C ASP A 533 2.94 46.83 -49.18
N SER A 534 2.19 47.30 -50.17
CA SER A 534 2.24 47.04 -51.62
C SER A 534 1.73 45.71 -52.24
N GLY A 535 0.72 45.87 -53.11
CA GLY A 535 0.85 45.41 -54.51
C GLY A 535 -0.13 44.36 -55.03
N ASP A 536 -1.34 44.82 -55.39
CA ASP A 536 -2.15 44.38 -56.54
C ASP A 536 -2.33 42.87 -56.85
N GLU A 537 -3.53 42.35 -56.57
CA GLU A 537 -4.36 41.64 -57.58
C GLU A 537 -5.78 41.37 -57.02
N ILE A 538 -6.57 42.44 -56.91
CA ILE A 538 -8.01 42.38 -56.60
C ILE A 538 -8.77 42.10 -57.88
N VAL A 539 -9.44 40.94 -58.01
CA VAL A 539 -10.84 40.86 -58.50
C VAL A 539 -11.61 39.64 -57.93
N ASN A 540 -10.99 38.53 -57.49
CA ASN A 540 -11.76 37.32 -57.11
C ASN A 540 -11.87 36.96 -55.61
N GLN A 541 -11.32 37.76 -54.69
CA GLN A 541 -11.28 37.40 -53.26
C GLN A 541 -12.51 37.81 -52.42
N ALA A 542 -13.30 38.80 -52.87
CA ALA A 542 -14.40 39.35 -52.06
C ALA A 542 -15.58 38.38 -51.89
N GLU A 543 -15.90 37.59 -52.91
CA GLU A 543 -16.97 36.58 -52.83
C GLU A 543 -16.53 35.35 -52.01
N GLU A 544 -15.24 34.99 -52.05
CA GLU A 544 -14.69 33.87 -51.29
C GLU A 544 -14.51 34.21 -49.80
N GLN A 545 -14.14 35.45 -49.47
CA GLN A 545 -14.08 35.95 -48.09
C GLN A 545 -15.46 36.00 -47.43
N GLN A 546 -16.49 36.50 -48.14
CA GLN A 546 -17.86 36.50 -47.60
C GLN A 546 -18.42 35.08 -47.40
N ALA A 547 -18.08 34.13 -48.27
CA ALA A 547 -18.47 32.73 -48.10
C ALA A 547 -17.73 32.07 -46.91
N LYS A 548 -16.45 32.36 -46.72
CA LYS A 548 -15.64 31.88 -45.58
C LYS A 548 -16.09 32.48 -44.25
N GLU A 549 -16.42 33.78 -44.20
CA GLU A 549 -17.00 34.41 -43.00
C GLU A 549 -18.34 33.81 -42.62
N GLN A 550 -19.25 33.62 -43.58
CA GLN A 550 -20.54 32.99 -43.30
C GLN A 550 -20.41 31.53 -42.85
N GLN A 551 -19.39 30.81 -43.35
CA GLN A 551 -19.10 29.45 -42.92
C GLN A 551 -18.49 29.41 -41.50
N ASN A 552 -17.56 30.33 -41.20
CA ASN A 552 -16.96 30.45 -39.86
C ASN A 552 -17.97 30.92 -38.80
N GLU A 553 -18.87 31.83 -39.13
CA GLU A 553 -19.92 32.27 -38.20
C GLU A 553 -20.91 31.13 -37.89
N ARG A 554 -21.23 30.29 -38.89
CA ARG A 554 -22.03 29.08 -38.68
C ARG A 554 -21.31 28.05 -37.82
N LEU A 555 -20.00 27.86 -38.01
CA LEU A 555 -19.20 26.93 -37.22
C LEU A 555 -19.11 27.39 -35.76
N ARG A 556 -18.88 28.69 -35.52
CA ARG A 556 -18.87 29.28 -34.17
C ARG A 556 -20.19 29.09 -33.45
N ARG A 557 -21.31 29.36 -34.12
CA ARG A 557 -22.64 29.14 -33.53
C ARG A 557 -22.91 27.67 -33.21
N GLN A 558 -22.46 26.74 -34.06
CA GLN A 558 -22.58 25.30 -33.78
C GLN A 558 -21.74 24.87 -32.58
N GLN A 559 -20.50 25.36 -32.47
CA GLN A 559 -19.64 25.08 -31.32
C GLN A 559 -20.18 25.67 -30.02
N GLU A 560 -20.70 26.90 -30.04
CA GLU A 560 -21.33 27.54 -28.87
C GLU A 560 -22.59 26.79 -28.42
N ASP A 561 -23.43 26.32 -29.34
CA ASP A 561 -24.62 25.54 -29.02
C ASP A 561 -24.28 24.14 -28.46
N GLU A 562 -23.21 23.50 -28.96
CA GLU A 562 -22.70 22.24 -28.40
C GLU A 562 -22.12 22.42 -27.00
N LEU A 563 -21.32 23.46 -26.78
CA LEU A 563 -20.75 23.77 -25.47
C LEU A 563 -21.85 24.10 -24.45
N ARG A 564 -22.89 24.80 -24.90
CA ARG A 564 -24.05 25.12 -24.06
C ARG A 564 -24.84 23.87 -23.68
N LYS A 565 -25.06 22.94 -24.62
CA LYS A 565 -25.69 21.64 -24.31
C LYS A 565 -24.86 20.81 -23.34
N GLN A 566 -23.53 20.75 -23.52
CA GLN A 566 -22.65 20.02 -22.60
C GLN A 566 -22.69 20.62 -21.18
N ARG A 567 -22.66 21.95 -21.06
CA ARG A 567 -22.79 22.62 -19.75
C ARG A 567 -24.16 22.36 -19.11
N GLU A 568 -25.25 22.38 -19.88
CA GLU A 568 -26.59 22.07 -19.37
C GLU A 568 -26.73 20.60 -18.93
N GLU A 569 -26.14 19.65 -19.66
CA GLU A 569 -26.12 18.23 -19.26
C GLU A 569 -25.25 17.98 -18.02
N GLU A 570 -24.10 18.63 -17.90
CA GLU A 570 -23.25 18.52 -16.70
C GLU A 570 -23.95 19.10 -15.46
N LEU A 571 -24.63 20.24 -15.61
CA LEU A 571 -25.41 20.84 -14.52
C LEU A 571 -26.56 19.93 -14.08
N LYS A 572 -27.22 19.27 -15.04
CA LYS A 572 -28.30 18.31 -14.76
C LYS A 572 -27.78 17.06 -14.04
N ARG A 573 -26.61 16.54 -14.44
CA ARG A 573 -25.94 15.43 -13.74
C ARG A 573 -25.54 15.81 -12.31
N ARG A 574 -24.98 17.00 -12.11
CA ARG A 574 -24.64 17.50 -10.76
C ARG A 574 -25.88 17.60 -9.87
N GLN A 575 -26.99 18.13 -10.40
CA GLN A 575 -28.25 18.21 -9.64
C GLN A 575 -28.83 16.83 -9.32
N GLU A 576 -28.76 15.86 -10.24
CA GLU A 576 -29.21 14.49 -9.99
C GLU A 576 -28.35 13.76 -8.95
N ASP A 577 -27.03 13.93 -8.99
CA ASP A 577 -26.10 13.35 -8.00
C ASP A 577 -26.30 13.95 -6.60
N GLU A 578 -26.58 15.26 -6.52
CA GLU A 578 -26.84 15.94 -5.26
C GLU A 578 -28.18 15.49 -4.64
N LEU A 579 -29.24 15.35 -5.46
CA LEU A 579 -30.51 14.76 -5.05
C LEU A 579 -30.37 13.30 -4.60
N ARG A 580 -29.52 12.52 -5.28
CA ARG A 580 -29.24 11.14 -4.91
C ARG A 580 -28.53 11.06 -3.56
N LYS A 581 -27.53 11.90 -3.32
CA LYS A 581 -26.84 11.98 -2.02
C LYS A 581 -27.79 12.37 -0.89
N GLN A 582 -28.67 13.34 -1.11
CA GLN A 582 -29.67 13.74 -0.12
C GLN A 582 -30.63 12.58 0.22
N ARG A 583 -31.09 11.81 -0.78
CA ARG A 583 -31.93 10.63 -0.55
C ARG A 583 -31.21 9.52 0.20
N GLU A 584 -29.94 9.26 -0.15
CA GLU A 584 -29.12 8.25 0.54
C GLU A 584 -28.86 8.64 2.00
N GLU A 585 -28.60 9.92 2.28
CA GLU A 585 -28.42 10.42 3.66
C GLU A 585 -29.72 10.34 4.47
N GLU A 586 -30.87 10.66 3.87
CA GLU A 586 -32.16 10.56 4.54
C GLU A 586 -32.53 9.10 4.85
N LEU A 587 -32.29 8.17 3.93
CA LEU A 587 -32.47 6.73 4.13
C LEU A 587 -31.56 6.20 5.25
N ARG A 588 -30.31 6.66 5.29
CA ARG A 588 -29.36 6.29 6.34
C ARG A 588 -29.81 6.80 7.72
N ARG A 589 -30.31 8.03 7.81
CA ARG A 589 -30.89 8.57 9.06
C ARG A 589 -32.10 7.76 9.52
N GLN A 590 -32.98 7.38 8.60
CA GLN A 590 -34.14 6.52 8.93
C GLN A 590 -33.69 5.14 9.46
N GLN A 591 -32.69 4.52 8.84
CA GLN A 591 -32.14 3.24 9.32
C GLN A 591 -31.47 3.35 10.69
N GLU A 592 -30.71 4.43 10.95
CA GLU A 592 -30.08 4.68 12.25
C GLU A 592 -31.12 4.90 13.35
N ASP A 593 -32.19 5.65 13.08
CA ASP A 593 -33.29 5.86 14.03
C ASP A 593 -34.10 4.58 14.31
N GLU A 594 -34.29 3.73 13.31
CA GLU A 594 -34.98 2.46 13.45
C GLU A 594 -34.17 1.46 14.28
N LEU A 595 -32.85 1.36 14.02
CA LEU A 595 -31.90 0.57 14.83
C LEU A 595 -31.84 1.07 16.28
N ARG A 596 -31.90 2.39 16.48
CA ARG A 596 -31.92 2.99 17.82
C ARG A 596 -33.19 2.61 18.58
N LYS A 597 -34.36 2.65 17.93
CA LYS A 597 -35.63 2.20 18.54
C LYS A 597 -35.59 0.72 18.90
N GLN A 598 -35.06 -0.14 18.02
CA GLN A 598 -34.93 -1.57 18.31
C GLN A 598 -34.04 -1.84 19.53
N ARG A 599 -32.90 -1.14 19.65
CA ARG A 599 -32.02 -1.24 20.83
C ARG A 599 -32.68 -0.77 22.11
N GLU A 600 -33.45 0.32 22.06
CA GLU A 600 -34.19 0.83 23.21
C GLU A 600 -35.30 -0.14 23.66
N GLU A 601 -35.98 -0.81 22.72
CA GLU A 601 -36.98 -1.84 23.04
C GLU A 601 -36.36 -3.12 23.62
N GLU A 602 -35.22 -3.58 23.10
CA GLU A 602 -34.48 -4.71 23.67
C GLU A 602 -34.00 -4.43 25.10
N LEU A 603 -33.46 -3.24 25.34
CA LEU A 603 -33.06 -2.81 26.69
C LEU A 603 -34.26 -2.76 27.65
N LYS A 604 -35.43 -2.35 27.16
CA LYS A 604 -36.66 -2.31 27.96
C LYS A 604 -37.15 -3.72 28.30
N ARG A 605 -37.15 -4.65 27.33
CA ARG A 605 -37.45 -6.07 27.57
C ARG A 605 -36.47 -6.71 28.56
N GLY A 606 -35.17 -6.47 28.40
CA GLY A 606 -34.15 -6.98 29.32
C GLY A 606 -34.36 -6.49 30.75
N ARG A 607 -34.70 -5.21 30.94
CA ARG A 607 -35.04 -4.65 32.27
C ARG A 607 -36.32 -5.24 32.86
N GLU A 608 -37.35 -5.49 32.05
CA GLU A 608 -38.59 -6.12 32.49
C GLU A 608 -38.38 -7.59 32.89
N GLU A 609 -37.57 -8.33 32.13
CA GLU A 609 -37.18 -9.71 32.46
C GLU A 609 -36.34 -9.78 33.74
N GLU A 610 -35.41 -8.83 33.93
CA GLU A 610 -34.60 -8.75 35.15
C GLU A 610 -35.44 -8.39 36.38
N LEU A 611 -36.42 -7.48 36.24
CA LEU A 611 -37.40 -7.17 37.30
C LEU A 611 -38.30 -8.36 37.62
N LYS A 612 -38.67 -9.17 36.62
CA LYS A 612 -39.43 -10.41 36.82
C LYS A 612 -38.61 -11.46 37.55
N ARG A 613 -37.33 -11.61 37.19
CA ARG A 613 -36.36 -12.46 37.89
C ARG A 613 -36.18 -12.04 39.36
N GLN A 614 -36.05 -10.74 39.63
CA GLN A 614 -35.92 -10.23 41.00
C GLN A 614 -37.21 -10.42 41.83
N ARG A 615 -38.40 -10.42 41.20
CA ARG A 615 -39.66 -10.77 41.86
C ARG A 615 -39.76 -12.28 42.16
N GLU A 616 -39.27 -13.13 41.26
CA GLU A 616 -39.23 -14.59 41.44
C GLU A 616 -38.17 -15.00 42.50
N GLU A 617 -36.99 -14.37 42.49
CA GLU A 617 -35.94 -14.58 43.50
C GLU A 617 -36.31 -14.00 44.88
N GLY A 618 -37.15 -12.97 44.93
CA GLY A 618 -37.69 -12.41 46.17
C GLY A 618 -38.69 -13.31 46.92
N GLN A 619 -39.11 -14.43 46.33
CA GLN A 619 -40.04 -15.39 46.95
C GLN A 619 -39.38 -16.68 47.45
N VAL A 620 -38.07 -16.87 47.28
CA VAL A 620 -37.36 -18.02 47.84
C VAL A 620 -36.63 -17.59 49.12
N GLY A 621 -37.21 -17.97 50.26
CA GLY A 621 -36.66 -17.67 51.58
C GLY A 621 -35.30 -18.31 51.80
N GLU A 622 -34.25 -17.49 51.89
CA GLU A 622 -32.90 -17.98 52.20
C GLU A 622 -32.51 -17.80 53.66
N SER A 623 -32.24 -18.94 54.29
CA SER A 623 -31.71 -19.09 55.64
C SER A 623 -30.27 -18.57 55.78
N PRO A 624 -29.91 -17.92 56.89
CA PRO A 624 -28.66 -17.15 57.06
C PRO A 624 -27.40 -18.00 57.35
N SER A 625 -27.29 -19.22 56.81
CA SER A 625 -26.20 -20.15 57.13
C SER A 625 -24.89 -19.84 56.38
N TYR A 626 -24.95 -19.37 55.12
CA TYR A 626 -23.79 -19.40 54.22
C TYR A 626 -23.24 -18.03 53.77
N ALA A 627 -23.47 -16.95 54.53
CA ALA A 627 -22.92 -15.64 54.20
C ALA A 627 -21.46 -15.44 54.70
N PRO A 628 -20.54 -14.88 53.88
CA PRO A 628 -19.18 -14.53 54.29
C PRO A 628 -19.12 -13.59 55.50
N PRO A 629 -18.04 -13.59 56.31
CA PRO A 629 -17.96 -12.87 57.59
C PRO A 629 -18.26 -11.36 57.49
N GLN A 630 -17.86 -10.73 56.38
CA GLN A 630 -18.11 -9.32 56.10
C GLN A 630 -19.61 -9.00 55.90
N LYS A 631 -20.35 -9.91 55.23
CA LYS A 631 -21.81 -9.80 55.09
C LYS A 631 -22.56 -10.08 56.40
N LYS A 632 -22.07 -11.00 57.25
CA LYS A 632 -22.63 -11.25 58.60
C LYS A 632 -22.55 -10.00 59.50
N ARG A 633 -21.46 -9.23 59.40
CA ARG A 633 -21.32 -7.93 60.10
C ARG A 633 -22.34 -6.89 59.61
N LEU A 634 -22.53 -6.78 58.29
CA LEU A 634 -23.47 -5.83 57.69
C LEU A 634 -24.93 -6.18 58.01
N ILE A 635 -25.27 -7.48 58.03
CA ILE A 635 -26.60 -7.97 58.42
C ILE A 635 -26.88 -7.69 59.91
N ARG A 636 -25.89 -7.86 60.81
CA ARG A 636 -26.03 -7.45 62.23
C ARG A 636 -26.21 -5.94 62.36
N TYR A 637 -25.44 -5.14 61.63
CA TYR A 637 -25.55 -3.68 61.67
C TYR A 637 -26.92 -3.20 61.18
N ARG A 638 -27.47 -3.82 60.12
CA ARG A 638 -28.82 -3.54 59.61
C ARG A 638 -29.92 -3.96 60.61
N LYS A 639 -29.80 -5.11 61.28
CA LYS A 639 -30.74 -5.54 62.33
C LYS A 639 -30.72 -4.62 63.57
N LEU A 640 -29.54 -4.18 64.01
CA LEU A 640 -29.40 -3.21 65.11
C LEU A 640 -29.96 -1.84 64.76
N ARG A 641 -29.80 -1.38 63.51
CA ARG A 641 -30.40 -0.13 63.01
C ARG A 641 -31.92 -0.21 62.95
N ALA A 642 -32.47 -1.34 62.50
CA ALA A 642 -33.91 -1.59 62.48
C ALA A 642 -34.53 -1.66 63.89
N TYR A 643 -33.84 -2.25 64.87
CA TYR A 643 -34.27 -2.24 66.28
C TYR A 643 -34.29 -0.82 66.87
N ARG A 644 -33.29 0.01 66.54
CA ARG A 644 -33.23 1.42 66.97
C ARG A 644 -34.30 2.30 66.33
N GLN A 645 -34.66 2.03 65.07
CA GLN A 645 -35.70 2.78 64.36
C GLN A 645 -37.12 2.29 64.69
N GLY A 646 -37.30 1.00 65.04
CA GLY A 646 -38.57 0.44 65.51
C GLY A 646 -38.93 0.83 66.95
N ALA A 647 -37.94 0.99 67.84
CA ALA A 647 -38.18 1.42 69.22
C ALA A 647 -38.67 2.89 69.35
N VAL A 648 -38.39 3.74 68.35
CA VAL A 648 -38.86 5.13 68.31
C VAL A 648 -40.29 5.24 67.75
N ALA A 649 -40.75 4.24 66.98
CA ALA A 649 -42.09 4.22 66.38
C ALA A 649 -43.18 3.58 67.28
N ALA A 650 -42.80 2.83 68.32
CA ALA A 650 -43.73 2.15 69.24
C ALA A 650 -44.04 2.94 70.53
N GLY A 651 -43.45 4.13 70.73
CA GLY A 651 -43.61 4.93 71.95
C GLY A 651 -44.76 5.94 71.96
N SER A 652 -45.66 5.96 70.95
CA SER A 652 -46.73 6.97 70.85
C SER A 652 -48.14 6.42 70.67
N ARG A 653 -48.49 5.26 71.26
CA ARG A 653 -49.89 4.88 71.48
C ARG A 653 -50.09 4.09 72.79
N ILE A 654 -50.66 4.78 73.79
CA ILE A 654 -51.54 4.28 74.89
C ILE A 654 -50.80 3.49 76.01
N GLY A 655 -50.78 3.85 77.30
CA GLY A 655 -51.59 4.78 78.08
C GLY A 655 -52.72 4.10 78.86
N VAL A 656 -52.41 3.45 79.99
CA VAL A 656 -53.15 3.45 81.27
C VAL A 656 -52.13 3.26 82.39
#